data_AF-A0A1C7MD51-F1
#
_entry.id   AF-A0A1C7MD51-F1
#
_cell.length_a   1.000
_cell.length_b   1.000
_cell.length_c   1.000
_cell.angle_alpha   90.00
_cell.angle_beta   90.00
_cell.angle_gamma   90.00
#
_symmetry.space_group_name_H-M   'P 1'
#
loop_
_entity.id
_entity.type
_entity.pdbx_description
1 polymer ?
#
loop_
_entity_poly.entity_id
_entity_poly.type
_entity_poly.pdbx_seq_one_letter_code
_entity_poly.pdbx_strand_id
1 'polypeptide(L)'
;MSAVRADFDDSLNAKLVECFGSPNTVSMQAEIGPQLILTYVLDADPSLGREYRDPVVGVVLFKQYPDLHTTMKEACASGRFGDFRKKFLSITKPNVPEPLGETPLPSVREAFYQTYYGTAVDGFYEYLQDNNRKFHSANTNYYAKFGSIVQSSGTGKSRMMFEATVQHWHQVMNGSGMTDNIAQARKKFFEEVRDEYTKVMTSFSAEKPKATAEVTKGVDEVASKMNQLSVSDSSEATPEPSVPCDNLKSAERQDKDLRDFETVLRHSYRSLLDSFPQLFDEYSDGPKLVIAIDEAHCLSEVVDNTWRPSHILCQTINTYSCVKSRTESVWVVFASTNSKIADYSAPATIHDSLRIAIGGALLFTPYTLLGWDQGAPPFSEVLLTDNTSNSSFEHLVGFGRPLWSSQQQLGYKDLLSLGMQKLLKAASFKPADLDHALAVIGQRFCISLCFGHPESVKYLESGVSSHMLICHATTEDRTWRFTNYPSEPFLSHVAGHILHQYEGNVVTALTCIKEKMDSGMIEIGKTGEFASRLVWLLCKDLLLRKIHKEHLKSPPEVLYCREVSVPQFLEMCFGKSVWPKDQLQREAAQEAFKHAYVNFSHWISMTQDICDKKRKPWCPKTWLLRLWSRTAAAQCCHQQPLIDKVMPICFKQYKGGQFENGKDQMSLIAASDKAGKKPNPSNVNSIARNHDSIRCVTALPWIAVTFDMGVKQSAVHSTFPTRKSIRKRKKAKARAQLGESEAAPKEGLEEKIPDKDLCLRIYASGMNTNTFPFLAECPGLDGIMNGIVQRAIEPLTSLPVGERLRPVMRFGETTAEENLRWEYGKQLPRGPEVEDQHQGQDQQQDQHQDQDQDQDQDQEGQEGEDEDDDDDNEDE
;
A
#
# COMPACT_ATOMS: atom_id res chain seq x y z
N MET A 1 -39.61 23.95 -6.06
CA MET A 1 -39.47 22.55 -5.63
C MET A 1 -40.78 21.89 -5.16
N SER A 2 -41.79 22.61 -4.63
CA SER A 2 -43.05 21.95 -4.20
C SER A 2 -43.96 21.54 -5.35
N ALA A 3 -44.01 22.29 -6.46
CA ALA A 3 -44.83 21.95 -7.63
C ALA A 3 -44.38 20.67 -8.36
N VAL A 4 -43.07 20.46 -8.52
CA VAL A 4 -42.49 19.28 -9.19
C VAL A 4 -42.68 17.98 -8.37
N ARG A 5 -42.89 18.08 -7.05
CA ARG A 5 -43.14 16.92 -6.18
C ARG A 5 -44.59 16.45 -6.20
N ALA A 6 -45.55 17.35 -6.42
CA ALA A 6 -46.96 16.99 -6.52
C ALA A 6 -47.24 16.17 -7.79
N ASP A 7 -46.66 16.57 -8.94
CA ASP A 7 -46.79 15.83 -10.21
C ASP A 7 -46.25 14.40 -10.15
N PHE A 8 -45.24 14.14 -9.30
CA PHE A 8 -44.64 12.81 -9.14
C PHE A 8 -45.55 11.85 -8.36
N ASP A 9 -45.99 12.25 -7.16
CA ASP A 9 -46.85 11.43 -6.31
C ASP A 9 -48.20 11.16 -7.01
N ASP A 10 -48.75 12.15 -7.71
CA ASP A 10 -50.00 12.01 -8.47
C ASP A 10 -49.84 11.04 -9.66
N SER A 11 -48.71 11.08 -10.38
CA SER A 11 -48.42 10.16 -11.48
C SER A 11 -48.20 8.71 -11.01
N LEU A 12 -47.49 8.53 -9.90
CA LEU A 12 -47.26 7.20 -9.30
C LEU A 12 -48.57 6.61 -8.76
N ASN A 13 -49.39 7.41 -8.08
CA ASN A 13 -50.70 6.98 -7.60
C ASN A 13 -51.62 6.57 -8.74
N ALA A 14 -51.65 7.34 -9.83
CA ALA A 14 -52.45 7.00 -11.00
C ALA A 14 -52.04 5.63 -11.58
N LYS A 15 -50.73 5.37 -11.71
CA LYS A 15 -50.20 4.07 -12.17
C LYS A 15 -50.49 2.92 -11.21
N LEU A 16 -50.36 3.13 -9.90
CA LEU A 16 -50.66 2.10 -8.90
C LEU A 16 -52.15 1.75 -8.92
N VAL A 17 -53.03 2.74 -9.04
CA VAL A 17 -54.47 2.53 -9.14
C VAL A 17 -54.84 1.88 -10.47
N GLU A 18 -54.17 2.22 -11.57
CA GLU A 18 -54.34 1.55 -12.87
C GLU A 18 -53.94 0.07 -12.80
N CYS A 19 -52.81 -0.26 -12.16
CA CYS A 19 -52.31 -1.63 -12.07
C CYS A 19 -53.08 -2.50 -11.06
N PHE A 20 -53.54 -1.93 -9.93
CA PHE A 20 -54.19 -2.69 -8.85
C PHE A 20 -55.70 -2.41 -8.72
N GLY A 21 -56.26 -1.59 -9.61
CA GLY A 21 -57.70 -1.36 -9.80
C GLY A 21 -58.36 -0.38 -8.82
N SER A 22 -57.88 -0.24 -7.59
CA SER A 22 -58.39 0.77 -6.65
C SER A 22 -57.38 1.13 -5.55
N PRO A 23 -57.49 2.32 -4.92
CA PRO A 23 -56.65 2.69 -3.77
C PRO A 23 -56.74 1.71 -2.59
N ASN A 24 -57.92 1.10 -2.37
CA ASN A 24 -58.12 0.09 -1.34
C ASN A 24 -57.33 -1.19 -1.65
N THR A 25 -57.29 -1.59 -2.92
CA THR A 25 -56.51 -2.75 -3.37
C THR A 25 -55.01 -2.48 -3.28
N VAL A 26 -54.55 -1.26 -3.59
CA VAL A 26 -53.15 -0.84 -3.40
C VAL A 26 -52.75 -0.93 -1.92
N SER A 27 -53.61 -0.48 -1.02
CA SER A 27 -53.37 -0.58 0.44
C SER A 27 -53.33 -2.04 0.92
N MET A 28 -54.23 -2.90 0.41
CA MET A 28 -54.21 -4.33 0.70
C MET A 28 -52.94 -5.00 0.16
N GLN A 29 -52.49 -4.60 -1.03
CA GLN A 29 -51.27 -5.12 -1.66
C GLN A 29 -50.01 -4.71 -0.91
N ALA A 30 -50.00 -3.52 -0.28
CA ALA A 30 -48.92 -3.08 0.60
C ALA A 30 -48.79 -3.96 1.85
N GLU A 31 -49.87 -4.64 2.25
CA GLU A 31 -49.88 -5.55 3.39
C GLU A 31 -49.36 -6.95 3.06
N ILE A 32 -49.80 -7.51 1.93
CA ILE A 32 -49.52 -8.90 1.56
C ILE A 32 -48.31 -9.07 0.62
N GLY A 33 -47.89 -8.01 -0.08
CA GLY A 33 -46.80 -8.08 -1.06
C GLY A 33 -46.17 -6.71 -1.37
N PRO A 34 -45.58 -6.02 -0.37
CA PRO A 34 -45.00 -4.68 -0.53
C PRO A 34 -43.86 -4.59 -1.56
N GLN A 35 -43.18 -5.70 -1.86
CA GLN A 35 -42.14 -5.78 -2.88
C GLN A 35 -42.65 -5.49 -4.30
N LEU A 36 -43.93 -5.79 -4.58
CA LEU A 36 -44.52 -5.51 -5.88
C LEU A 36 -44.77 -4.01 -6.04
N ILE A 37 -45.25 -3.35 -4.99
CA ILE A 37 -45.40 -1.88 -4.96
C ILE A 37 -44.04 -1.19 -5.06
N LEU A 38 -43.04 -1.71 -4.33
CA LEU A 38 -41.68 -1.19 -4.38
C LEU A 38 -41.13 -1.16 -5.82
N THR A 39 -41.43 -2.18 -6.64
CA THR A 39 -41.01 -2.22 -8.04
C THR A 39 -41.53 -1.01 -8.83
N TYR A 40 -42.80 -0.63 -8.66
CA TYR A 40 -43.39 0.54 -9.32
C TYR A 40 -42.84 1.86 -8.77
N VAL A 41 -42.57 1.93 -7.47
CA VAL A 41 -41.95 3.11 -6.84
C VAL A 41 -40.53 3.34 -7.40
N LEU A 42 -39.75 2.27 -7.58
CA LEU A 42 -38.39 2.34 -8.16
C LEU A 42 -38.40 2.66 -9.66
N ASP A 43 -39.42 2.20 -10.40
CA ASP A 43 -39.58 2.53 -11.81
C ASP A 43 -40.01 3.99 -12.02
N ALA A 44 -40.78 4.54 -11.08
CA ALA A 44 -41.16 5.95 -11.10
C ALA A 44 -40.00 6.85 -10.64
N ASP A 45 -39.22 6.44 -9.63
CA ASP A 45 -38.07 7.20 -9.12
C ASP A 45 -36.74 6.45 -9.33
N PRO A 46 -36.05 6.67 -10.47
CA PRO A 46 -34.76 6.07 -10.76
C PRO A 46 -33.66 6.37 -9.72
N SER A 47 -33.83 7.38 -8.85
CA SER A 47 -32.82 7.77 -7.85
C SER A 47 -32.75 6.85 -6.62
N LEU A 48 -33.67 5.88 -6.51
CA LEU A 48 -33.78 4.93 -5.40
C LEU A 48 -32.97 3.63 -5.60
N GLY A 49 -32.25 3.47 -6.73
CA GLY A 49 -31.41 2.29 -7.00
C GLY A 49 -32.19 1.12 -7.59
N ARG A 50 -31.76 0.64 -8.77
CA ARG A 50 -32.47 -0.40 -9.55
C ARG A 50 -32.22 -1.81 -9.04
N GLU A 51 -31.22 -2.01 -8.20
CA GLU A 51 -30.83 -3.29 -7.61
C GLU A 51 -31.89 -3.88 -6.66
N TYR A 52 -32.78 -3.04 -6.11
CA TYR A 52 -33.90 -3.45 -5.25
C TYR A 52 -35.19 -3.77 -6.01
N ARG A 53 -35.15 -3.71 -7.36
CA ARG A 53 -36.29 -4.02 -8.24
C ARG A 53 -36.65 -5.50 -8.26
N ASP A 54 -35.70 -6.38 -7.92
CA ASP A 54 -35.96 -7.82 -7.80
C ASP A 54 -36.91 -8.08 -6.60
N PRO A 55 -38.10 -8.68 -6.82
CA PRO A 55 -39.04 -8.98 -5.76
C PRO A 55 -38.44 -9.85 -4.63
N VAL A 56 -37.47 -10.72 -4.94
CA VAL A 56 -36.79 -11.56 -3.94
C VAL A 56 -35.94 -10.69 -3.00
N VAL A 57 -35.21 -9.72 -3.55
CA VAL A 57 -34.41 -8.75 -2.78
C VAL A 57 -35.32 -7.84 -1.95
N GLY A 58 -36.44 -7.38 -2.52
CA GLY A 58 -37.44 -6.59 -1.82
C GLY A 58 -38.06 -7.32 -0.61
N VAL A 59 -38.34 -8.62 -0.72
CA VAL A 59 -38.85 -9.43 0.42
C VAL A 59 -37.83 -9.50 1.56
N VAL A 60 -36.55 -9.67 1.24
CA VAL A 60 -35.47 -9.68 2.26
C VAL A 60 -35.37 -8.30 2.92
N LEU A 61 -35.45 -7.22 2.15
CA LEU A 61 -35.38 -5.85 2.65
C LEU A 61 -36.50 -5.53 3.65
N PHE A 62 -37.76 -5.83 3.33
CA PHE A 62 -38.88 -5.57 4.25
C PHE A 62 -38.87 -6.46 5.49
N LYS A 63 -38.32 -7.69 5.40
CA LYS A 63 -38.10 -8.54 6.58
C LYS A 63 -37.01 -7.98 7.50
N GLN A 64 -35.96 -7.41 6.92
CA GLN A 64 -34.84 -6.84 7.66
C GLN A 64 -35.20 -5.49 8.30
N TYR A 65 -36.10 -4.72 7.69
CA TYR A 65 -36.51 -3.39 8.15
C TYR A 65 -38.04 -3.25 8.25
N PRO A 66 -38.67 -3.75 9.33
CA PRO A 66 -40.12 -3.68 9.52
C PRO A 66 -40.68 -2.24 9.50
N ASP A 67 -39.92 -1.26 9.99
CA ASP A 67 -40.32 0.15 9.97
C ASP A 67 -40.46 0.72 8.55
N LEU A 68 -39.69 0.18 7.59
CA LEU A 68 -39.78 0.53 6.17
C LEU A 68 -41.08 -0.04 5.56
N HIS A 69 -41.52 -1.21 6.02
CA HIS A 69 -42.81 -1.78 5.63
C HIS A 69 -43.95 -0.90 6.14
N THR A 70 -43.88 -0.44 7.40
CA THR A 70 -44.87 0.46 7.99
C THR A 70 -44.99 1.78 7.20
N THR A 71 -43.86 2.40 6.87
CA THR A 71 -43.85 3.65 6.07
C THR A 71 -44.36 3.43 4.64
N MET A 72 -44.16 2.25 4.03
CA MET A 72 -44.76 1.91 2.74
C MET A 72 -46.29 1.81 2.83
N LYS A 73 -46.83 1.21 3.90
CA LYS A 73 -48.28 1.12 4.12
C LYS A 73 -48.90 2.51 4.27
N GLU A 74 -48.27 3.37 5.06
CA GLU A 74 -48.71 4.76 5.27
C GLU A 74 -48.65 5.58 3.98
N ALA A 75 -47.61 5.37 3.16
CA ALA A 75 -47.49 6.01 1.85
C ALA A 75 -48.60 5.56 0.89
N CYS A 76 -48.89 4.26 0.84
CA CYS A 76 -49.97 3.73 -0.01
C CYS A 76 -51.36 4.20 0.44
N ALA A 77 -51.59 4.35 1.75
CA ALA A 77 -52.86 4.83 2.29
C ALA A 77 -53.06 6.34 2.10
N SER A 78 -51.98 7.12 2.15
CA SER A 78 -52.03 8.58 2.04
C SER A 78 -51.75 9.11 0.63
N GLY A 79 -51.29 8.26 -0.27
CA GLY A 79 -50.84 8.62 -1.62
C GLY A 79 -49.57 9.47 -1.65
N ARG A 80 -48.83 9.58 -0.54
CA ARG A 80 -47.62 10.43 -0.45
C ARG A 80 -46.40 9.58 -0.17
N PHE A 81 -45.48 9.48 -1.14
CA PHE A 81 -44.34 8.58 -1.04
C PHE A 81 -43.06 9.28 -0.53
N GLY A 82 -43.12 10.57 -0.19
CA GLY A 82 -41.98 11.34 0.30
C GLY A 82 -41.30 10.77 1.55
N ASP A 83 -42.08 10.35 2.55
CA ASP A 83 -41.54 9.81 3.81
C ASP A 83 -40.99 8.40 3.64
N PHE A 84 -41.69 7.57 2.87
CA PHE A 84 -41.18 6.26 2.45
C PHE A 84 -39.85 6.41 1.71
N ARG A 85 -39.77 7.30 0.72
CA ARG A 85 -38.56 7.59 -0.05
C ARG A 85 -37.39 8.00 0.84
N LYS A 86 -37.63 8.91 1.79
CA LYS A 86 -36.61 9.36 2.75
C LYS A 86 -36.10 8.20 3.61
N LYS A 87 -37.00 7.36 4.12
CA LYS A 87 -36.65 6.19 4.92
C LYS A 87 -35.93 5.13 4.10
N PHE A 88 -36.40 4.84 2.89
CA PHE A 88 -35.78 3.92 1.96
C PHE A 88 -34.33 4.32 1.67
N LEU A 89 -34.10 5.58 1.29
CA LEU A 89 -32.76 6.11 1.04
C LEU A 89 -31.84 6.04 2.27
N SER A 90 -32.36 6.26 3.48
CA SER A 90 -31.57 6.13 4.72
C SER A 90 -31.13 4.69 5.02
N ILE A 91 -31.80 3.70 4.42
CA ILE A 91 -31.53 2.26 4.63
C ILE A 91 -30.68 1.70 3.49
N THR A 92 -30.98 2.08 2.24
CA THR A 92 -30.42 1.45 1.03
C THR A 92 -29.22 2.17 0.46
N LYS A 93 -29.08 3.49 0.67
CA LYS A 93 -27.80 4.14 0.41
C LYS A 93 -26.88 3.78 1.57
N PRO A 94 -25.65 3.26 1.31
CA PRO A 94 -24.63 3.31 2.36
C PRO A 94 -24.60 4.75 2.83
N ASN A 95 -24.57 4.99 4.15
CA ASN A 95 -24.38 6.32 4.71
C ASN A 95 -23.24 7.02 3.96
N VAL A 96 -23.57 7.80 2.92
CA VAL A 96 -22.91 9.06 2.67
C VAL A 96 -23.42 9.86 3.87
N PRO A 97 -22.58 10.15 4.86
CA PRO A 97 -23.00 11.04 5.92
C PRO A 97 -23.63 12.25 5.23
N GLU A 98 -24.77 12.74 5.74
CA GLU A 98 -25.08 14.16 5.53
C GLU A 98 -23.76 14.91 5.74
N PRO A 99 -23.38 15.87 4.87
CA PRO A 99 -22.17 16.62 5.07
C PRO A 99 -22.27 17.17 6.49
N LEU A 100 -21.48 16.60 7.40
CA LEU A 100 -21.17 17.17 8.69
C LEU A 100 -20.75 18.59 8.33
N GLY A 101 -21.65 19.54 8.59
CA GLY A 101 -21.61 20.86 7.96
C GLY A 101 -20.18 21.35 7.95
N GLU A 102 -19.63 21.53 6.75
CA GLU A 102 -18.24 21.84 6.37
C GLU A 102 -17.32 22.30 7.51
N THR A 103 -17.08 21.38 8.44
CA THR A 103 -16.09 21.50 9.48
C THR A 103 -15.42 20.13 9.48
N PRO A 104 -14.19 20.02 8.94
CA PRO A 104 -13.43 18.79 9.12
C PRO A 104 -13.54 18.38 10.59
N LEU A 105 -13.88 17.11 10.85
CA LEU A 105 -13.84 16.54 12.19
C LEU A 105 -12.60 17.10 12.88
N PRO A 106 -12.71 17.68 14.11
CA PRO A 106 -11.62 18.40 14.75
C PRO A 106 -10.25 17.70 14.62
N SER A 107 -10.26 16.35 14.65
CA SER A 107 -9.09 15.48 14.50
C SER A 107 -8.38 15.50 13.14
N VAL A 108 -9.09 15.57 12.00
CA VAL A 108 -8.45 15.67 10.67
C VAL A 108 -7.82 17.03 10.50
N ARG A 109 -8.54 18.07 10.93
CA ARG A 109 -8.04 19.44 10.92
C ARG A 109 -6.80 19.59 11.79
N GLU A 110 -6.84 19.03 13.00
CA GLU A 110 -5.69 18.98 13.92
C GLU A 110 -4.50 18.27 13.29
N ALA A 111 -4.73 17.16 12.56
CA ALA A 111 -3.66 16.46 11.89
C ALA A 111 -2.86 17.40 10.98
N PHE A 112 -3.50 18.26 10.18
CA PHE A 112 -2.84 19.25 9.30
C PHE A 112 -2.00 20.31 10.04
N TYR A 113 -2.20 20.49 11.35
CA TYR A 113 -1.41 21.40 12.18
C TYR A 113 -0.29 20.71 12.96
N GLN A 114 -0.27 19.38 13.01
CA GLN A 114 0.84 18.63 13.62
C GLN A 114 2.11 18.77 12.79
N THR A 115 3.30 18.60 13.38
CA THR A 115 4.55 18.59 12.62
C THR A 115 4.56 17.43 11.61
N TYR A 116 4.88 17.73 10.35
CA TYR A 116 5.11 16.71 9.32
C TYR A 116 6.54 16.20 9.40
N TYR A 117 6.73 14.88 9.28
CA TYR A 117 8.06 14.26 9.37
C TYR A 117 8.37 13.40 8.14
N GLY A 118 9.65 13.29 7.80
CA GLY A 118 10.15 12.48 6.67
C GLY A 118 10.35 13.28 5.38
N THR A 119 10.81 12.60 4.34
CA THR A 119 11.31 13.21 3.09
C THR A 119 10.32 13.09 1.92
N ALA A 120 9.07 12.69 2.16
CA ALA A 120 8.10 12.52 1.09
C ALA A 120 7.75 13.83 0.36
N VAL A 121 7.90 14.97 1.03
CA VAL A 121 7.73 16.30 0.41
C VAL A 121 8.94 16.65 -0.44
N ASP A 122 10.16 16.37 0.04
CA ASP A 122 11.41 16.53 -0.72
C ASP A 122 11.34 15.69 -2.01
N GLY A 123 10.99 14.42 -1.90
CA GLY A 123 10.86 13.52 -3.06
C GLY A 123 9.78 13.97 -4.05
N PHE A 124 8.72 14.63 -3.58
CA PHE A 124 7.70 15.19 -4.48
C PHE A 124 8.22 16.43 -5.21
N TYR A 125 8.98 17.27 -4.53
CA TYR A 125 9.64 18.43 -5.14
C TYR A 125 10.66 17.99 -6.19
N GLU A 126 11.53 17.03 -5.85
CA GLU A 126 12.51 16.42 -6.78
C GLU A 126 11.82 15.79 -7.99
N TYR A 127 10.72 15.06 -7.77
CA TYR A 127 9.91 14.48 -8.84
C TYR A 127 9.41 15.54 -9.84
N LEU A 128 8.87 16.67 -9.35
CA LEU A 128 8.41 17.76 -10.23
C LEU A 128 9.59 18.43 -10.96
N GLN A 129 10.71 18.60 -10.27
CA GLN A 129 11.93 19.16 -10.85
C GLN A 129 12.48 18.29 -11.98
N ASP A 130 12.59 16.98 -11.76
CA ASP A 130 13.02 16.01 -12.76
C ASP A 130 12.06 15.97 -13.95
N ASN A 131 10.75 16.04 -13.69
CA ASN A 131 9.75 16.10 -14.75
C ASN A 131 9.85 17.37 -15.57
N ASN A 132 10.21 18.52 -14.98
CA ASN A 132 10.42 19.77 -15.73
C ASN A 132 11.64 19.66 -16.65
N ARG A 133 12.74 19.05 -16.18
CA ARG A 133 13.91 18.76 -17.04
C ARG A 133 13.53 17.83 -18.18
N LYS A 134 12.78 16.76 -17.90
CA LYS A 134 12.29 15.81 -18.90
C LYS A 134 11.38 16.48 -19.93
N PHE A 135 10.48 17.37 -19.50
CA PHE A 135 9.59 18.12 -20.41
C PHE A 135 10.36 18.97 -21.42
N HIS A 136 11.51 19.53 -21.01
CA HIS A 136 12.34 20.38 -21.86
C HIS A 136 13.47 19.64 -22.61
N SER A 137 13.63 18.33 -22.38
CA SER A 137 14.62 17.51 -23.07
C SER A 137 14.26 17.31 -24.54
N ALA A 138 15.22 17.51 -25.44
CA ALA A 138 15.04 17.30 -26.88
C ALA A 138 14.71 15.84 -27.26
N ASN A 139 15.00 14.88 -26.37
CA ASN A 139 14.86 13.45 -26.63
C ASN A 139 13.50 12.87 -26.18
N THR A 140 12.63 13.66 -25.55
CA THR A 140 11.35 13.17 -25.00
C THR A 140 10.22 14.12 -25.33
N ASN A 141 9.12 13.58 -25.88
CA ASN A 141 7.94 14.37 -26.23
C ASN A 141 6.85 14.18 -25.17
N TYR A 142 6.84 14.94 -24.07
CA TYR A 142 5.78 14.84 -23.07
C TYR A 142 4.56 15.66 -23.44
N TYR A 143 3.36 15.14 -23.15
CA TYR A 143 2.10 15.75 -23.58
C TYR A 143 1.84 17.13 -22.97
N ALA A 144 2.03 17.31 -21.65
CA ALA A 144 1.85 18.58 -20.96
C ALA A 144 2.47 18.55 -19.55
N LYS A 145 2.65 19.71 -18.90
CA LYS A 145 3.16 19.82 -17.52
C LYS A 145 2.10 19.46 -16.47
N PHE A 146 1.61 18.22 -16.51
CA PHE A 146 0.81 17.65 -15.42
C PHE A 146 1.28 16.26 -15.02
N GLY A 147 1.01 15.90 -13.76
CA GLY A 147 1.28 14.58 -13.21
C GLY A 147 0.10 14.04 -12.42
N SER A 148 0.19 12.79 -12.02
CA SER A 148 -0.79 12.16 -11.12
C SER A 148 -0.11 11.69 -9.83
N ILE A 149 -0.81 11.80 -8.71
CA ILE A 149 -0.47 11.16 -7.44
C ILE A 149 -1.45 10.01 -7.25
N VAL A 150 -0.96 8.79 -7.36
CA VAL A 150 -1.78 7.57 -7.27
C VAL A 150 -1.38 6.80 -6.03
N GLN A 151 -2.28 6.78 -5.04
CA GLN A 151 -2.10 5.96 -3.87
C GLN A 151 -3.43 5.66 -3.19
N SER A 152 -3.49 4.52 -2.50
CA SER A 152 -4.61 4.12 -1.65
C SER A 152 -5.10 5.24 -0.71
N SER A 153 -6.36 5.13 -0.32
CA SER A 153 -7.02 6.02 0.65
C SER A 153 -6.23 6.12 1.96
N GLY A 154 -6.24 7.32 2.56
CA GLY A 154 -5.72 7.54 3.91
C GLY A 154 -4.20 7.68 4.04
N THR A 155 -3.48 7.75 2.92
CA THR A 155 -2.00 7.80 2.88
C THR A 155 -1.41 9.21 2.96
N GLY A 156 -2.24 10.25 3.06
CA GLY A 156 -1.75 11.62 3.26
C GLY A 156 -1.40 12.39 1.99
N LYS A 157 -1.98 12.04 0.83
CA LYS A 157 -1.83 12.79 -0.45
C LYS A 157 -2.03 14.29 -0.27
N SER A 158 -3.20 14.70 0.23
CA SER A 158 -3.58 16.10 0.44
C SER A 158 -2.69 16.77 1.49
N ARG A 159 -2.20 16.01 2.48
CA ARG A 159 -1.28 16.52 3.48
C ARG A 159 0.10 16.83 2.89
N MET A 160 0.67 15.92 2.11
CA MET A 160 1.95 16.15 1.44
C MET A 160 1.88 17.37 0.50
N MET A 161 0.80 17.51 -0.29
CA MET A 161 0.61 18.67 -1.16
C MET A 161 0.54 19.99 -0.36
N PHE A 162 -0.10 19.97 0.81
CA PHE A 162 -0.14 21.12 1.71
C PHE A 162 1.25 21.47 2.28
N GLU A 163 2.06 20.47 2.65
CA GLU A 163 3.40 20.67 3.18
C GLU A 163 4.41 21.12 2.11
N ALA A 164 4.27 20.67 0.87
CA ALA A 164 5.07 21.15 -0.26
C ALA A 164 4.94 22.68 -0.43
N THR A 165 3.76 23.22 -0.12
CA THR A 165 3.57 24.67 -0.07
C THR A 165 4.41 25.29 1.05
N VAL A 166 4.33 24.75 2.27
CA VAL A 166 5.05 25.27 3.46
C VAL A 166 6.57 25.24 3.28
N GLN A 167 7.12 24.17 2.70
CA GLN A 167 8.56 24.04 2.50
C GLN A 167 9.11 25.03 1.47
N HIS A 168 8.40 25.27 0.37
CA HIS A 168 8.76 26.31 -0.59
C HIS A 168 8.85 27.68 0.09
N TRP A 169 7.89 28.01 0.97
CA TRP A 169 7.92 29.24 1.77
C TRP A 169 9.13 29.32 2.70
N HIS A 170 9.52 28.22 3.35
CA HIS A 170 10.72 28.20 4.18
C HIS A 170 12.00 28.44 3.38
N GLN A 171 12.12 27.88 2.18
CA GLN A 171 13.29 28.09 1.31
C GLN A 171 13.38 29.54 0.83
N VAL A 172 12.25 30.11 0.40
CA VAL A 172 12.17 31.53 -0.03
C VAL A 172 12.50 32.48 1.13
N MET A 173 12.01 32.21 2.35
CA MET A 173 12.18 33.10 3.51
C MET A 173 13.53 32.95 4.23
N ASN A 174 14.17 31.78 4.15
CA ASN A 174 15.54 31.59 4.65
C ASN A 174 16.56 32.35 3.78
N GLY A 175 16.30 32.49 2.47
CA GLY A 175 17.07 33.38 1.60
C GLY A 175 16.90 34.87 1.93
N SER A 176 15.83 35.25 2.62
CA SER A 176 15.51 36.65 2.96
C SER A 176 15.76 37.03 4.43
N GLY A 177 16.33 36.13 5.26
CA GLY A 177 16.73 36.42 6.65
C GLY A 177 15.57 36.68 7.65
N MET A 178 14.36 36.15 7.39
CA MET A 178 13.14 36.54 8.10
C MET A 178 12.48 35.32 8.77
N THR A 179 12.92 34.95 9.98
CA THR A 179 12.56 33.65 10.61
C THR A 179 11.31 33.64 11.50
N ASP A 180 10.78 34.79 11.91
CA ASP A 180 9.91 34.80 13.11
C ASP A 180 8.40 34.86 12.86
N ASN A 181 7.89 34.69 11.63
CA ASN A 181 6.42 34.66 11.45
C ASN A 181 5.90 34.00 10.16
N ILE A 182 6.35 32.78 9.86
CA ILE A 182 5.94 32.03 8.65
C ILE A 182 4.42 31.88 8.52
N ALA A 183 3.69 31.64 9.62
CA ALA A 183 2.24 31.52 9.59
C ALA A 183 1.54 32.85 9.23
N GLN A 184 2.08 33.98 9.72
CA GLN A 184 1.53 35.31 9.46
C GLN A 184 1.90 35.82 8.06
N ALA A 185 3.12 35.54 7.59
CA ALA A 185 3.55 35.79 6.22
C ALA A 185 2.76 34.94 5.20
N ARG A 186 2.53 33.67 5.49
CA ARG A 186 1.70 32.77 4.67
C ARG A 186 0.25 33.26 4.61
N LYS A 187 -0.33 33.62 5.76
CA LYS A 187 -1.68 34.21 5.81
C LYS A 187 -1.71 35.47 4.95
N LYS A 188 -0.77 36.38 5.12
CA LYS A 188 -0.65 37.61 4.34
C LYS A 188 -0.51 37.33 2.83
N PHE A 189 0.33 36.39 2.41
CA PHE A 189 0.46 36.02 1.00
C PHE A 189 -0.83 35.47 0.42
N PHE A 190 -1.53 34.55 1.10
CA PHE A 190 -2.80 34.04 0.59
C PHE A 190 -3.92 35.09 0.63
N GLU A 191 -3.88 36.04 1.57
CA GLU A 191 -4.73 37.22 1.56
C GLU A 191 -4.40 38.10 0.35
N GLU A 192 -3.13 38.37 0.06
CA GLU A 192 -2.66 39.13 -1.10
C GLU A 192 -3.03 38.42 -2.43
N VAL A 193 -2.83 37.11 -2.56
CA VAL A 193 -3.23 36.31 -3.73
C VAL A 193 -4.74 36.29 -3.90
N ARG A 194 -5.51 36.16 -2.82
CA ARG A 194 -6.98 36.23 -2.89
C ARG A 194 -7.44 37.61 -3.29
N ASP A 195 -6.82 38.66 -2.77
CA ASP A 195 -7.15 40.04 -3.09
C ASP A 195 -6.79 40.33 -4.56
N GLU A 196 -5.65 39.84 -5.03
CA GLU A 196 -5.23 39.95 -6.44
C GLU A 196 -6.11 39.12 -7.36
N TYR A 197 -6.46 37.87 -7.00
CA TYR A 197 -7.46 37.07 -7.70
C TYR A 197 -8.80 37.78 -7.74
N THR A 198 -9.22 38.42 -6.64
CA THR A 198 -10.47 39.19 -6.59
C THR A 198 -10.39 40.40 -7.50
N LYS A 199 -9.26 41.11 -7.57
CA LYS A 199 -9.00 42.19 -8.54
C LYS A 199 -9.03 41.69 -9.98
N VAL A 200 -8.39 40.55 -10.26
CA VAL A 200 -8.38 39.91 -11.58
C VAL A 200 -9.81 39.51 -11.97
N MET A 201 -10.56 38.84 -11.09
CA MET A 201 -11.96 38.45 -11.34
C MET A 201 -12.91 39.64 -11.45
N THR A 202 -12.67 40.73 -10.71
CA THR A 202 -13.43 41.98 -10.86
C THR A 202 -13.02 42.75 -12.11
N SER A 203 -11.77 42.65 -12.57
CA SER A 203 -11.33 43.18 -13.87
C SER A 203 -11.93 42.42 -15.04
N PHE A 204 -12.05 41.09 -14.94
CA PHE A 204 -12.83 40.25 -15.86
C PHE A 204 -14.32 40.57 -15.84
N SER A 205 -14.87 41.00 -14.69
CA SER A 205 -16.26 41.47 -14.60
C SER A 205 -16.45 42.90 -15.10
N ALA A 206 -15.39 43.72 -15.13
CA ALA A 206 -15.43 45.10 -15.61
C ALA A 206 -15.29 45.20 -17.14
N GLU A 207 -14.58 44.28 -17.78
CA GLU A 207 -14.54 44.15 -19.23
C GLU A 207 -15.67 43.25 -19.75
N LYS A 208 -16.85 43.89 -19.90
CA LYS A 208 -18.09 43.52 -20.61
C LYS A 208 -19.20 42.75 -19.85
N PRO A 209 -20.35 43.46 -19.66
CA PRO A 209 -21.72 42.90 -19.67
C PRO A 209 -22.22 42.52 -21.09
N LYS A 210 -21.33 42.28 -22.06
CA LYS A 210 -21.68 41.90 -23.45
C LYS A 210 -21.20 40.51 -23.87
N ALA A 211 -20.22 39.90 -23.18
CA ALA A 211 -19.70 38.57 -23.56
C ALA A 211 -20.49 37.42 -22.93
N THR A 212 -21.08 37.61 -21.74
CA THR A 212 -21.89 36.58 -21.07
C THR A 212 -23.21 36.27 -21.80
N ALA A 213 -23.81 37.22 -22.52
CA ALA A 213 -25.02 36.96 -23.31
C ALA A 213 -24.74 36.20 -24.62
N GLU A 214 -23.54 36.32 -25.20
CA GLU A 214 -23.14 35.62 -26.43
C GLU A 214 -22.57 34.22 -26.14
N VAL A 215 -21.84 34.04 -25.03
CA VAL A 215 -21.33 32.71 -24.62
C VAL A 215 -22.46 31.80 -24.13
N THR A 216 -23.44 32.32 -23.39
CA THR A 216 -24.60 31.52 -22.95
C THR A 216 -25.51 31.17 -24.14
N LYS A 217 -25.67 32.08 -25.12
CA LYS A 217 -26.34 31.76 -26.39
C LYS A 217 -25.59 30.73 -27.24
N GLY A 218 -24.26 30.77 -27.26
CA GLY A 218 -23.43 29.80 -28.00
C GLY A 218 -23.47 28.40 -27.39
N VAL A 219 -23.45 28.30 -26.06
CA VAL A 219 -23.57 27.02 -25.35
C VAL A 219 -24.99 26.43 -25.51
N ASP A 220 -26.03 27.27 -25.43
CA ASP A 220 -27.41 26.84 -25.65
C ASP A 220 -27.71 26.51 -27.13
N GLU A 221 -27.11 27.22 -28.10
CA GLU A 221 -27.22 26.90 -29.55
C GLU A 221 -26.49 25.60 -29.91
N VAL A 222 -25.32 25.33 -29.30
CA VAL A 222 -24.57 24.08 -29.52
C VAL A 222 -25.30 22.90 -28.88
N ALA A 223 -25.83 23.05 -27.66
CA ALA A 223 -26.68 22.05 -27.02
C ALA A 223 -27.99 21.79 -27.77
N SER A 224 -28.61 22.84 -28.34
CA SER A 224 -29.83 22.72 -29.15
C SER A 224 -29.57 22.08 -30.52
N LYS A 225 -28.44 22.36 -31.18
CA LYS A 225 -28.03 21.71 -32.44
C LYS A 225 -27.63 20.25 -32.25
N MET A 226 -26.99 19.89 -31.12
CA MET A 226 -26.67 18.48 -30.81
C MET A 226 -27.94 17.65 -30.50
N ASN A 227 -28.96 18.24 -29.87
CA ASN A 227 -30.26 17.60 -29.66
C ASN A 227 -31.11 17.45 -30.94
N GLN A 228 -30.85 18.24 -31.97
CA GLN A 228 -31.51 18.09 -33.29
C GLN A 228 -30.83 17.03 -34.18
N LEU A 229 -29.58 16.65 -33.88
CA LEU A 229 -28.83 15.61 -34.60
C LEU A 229 -29.06 14.19 -34.06
N SER A 230 -29.72 14.04 -32.90
CA SER A 230 -29.98 12.76 -32.24
C SER A 230 -31.37 12.17 -32.49
N VAL A 231 -32.19 12.80 -33.34
CA VAL A 231 -33.48 12.25 -33.80
C VAL A 231 -33.46 12.00 -35.31
N SER A 232 -32.86 10.88 -35.71
CA SER A 232 -33.28 10.15 -36.92
C SER A 232 -33.01 8.68 -36.72
N ASP A 233 -34.10 7.97 -36.41
CA ASP A 233 -34.11 6.56 -36.15
C ASP A 233 -33.93 5.73 -37.43
N SER A 234 -33.38 4.55 -37.21
CA SER A 234 -33.25 3.37 -38.07
C SER A 234 -34.31 3.14 -39.19
N SER A 235 -33.85 2.94 -40.45
CA SER A 235 -34.45 1.95 -41.39
C SER A 235 -33.54 1.69 -42.61
N GLU A 236 -33.70 0.49 -43.18
CA GLU A 236 -32.82 -0.19 -44.14
C GLU A 236 -32.80 0.32 -45.60
N ALA A 237 -31.65 0.07 -46.25
CA ALA A 237 -31.43 -0.38 -47.64
C ALA A 237 -31.29 0.59 -48.85
N THR A 238 -30.22 0.29 -49.60
CA THR A 238 -29.87 0.51 -51.04
C THR A 238 -28.99 1.70 -51.49
N PRO A 239 -28.11 1.52 -52.51
CA PRO A 239 -27.02 2.45 -52.84
C PRO A 239 -27.26 3.35 -54.08
N GLU A 240 -26.54 4.49 -54.08
CA GLU A 240 -26.27 5.49 -55.16
C GLU A 240 -27.24 6.68 -55.37
N PRO A 241 -26.80 7.85 -55.93
CA PRO A 241 -25.46 8.47 -55.98
C PRO A 241 -25.43 9.98 -55.57
N SER A 242 -24.25 10.43 -55.11
CA SER A 242 -23.69 11.81 -55.08
C SER A 242 -24.59 13.04 -54.77
N VAL A 243 -24.38 13.66 -53.61
CA VAL A 243 -24.79 15.06 -53.30
C VAL A 243 -23.60 15.84 -52.69
N PRO A 244 -23.42 17.14 -53.00
CA PRO A 244 -22.12 17.84 -52.95
C PRO A 244 -21.69 18.38 -51.57
N CYS A 245 -20.40 18.76 -51.51
CA CYS A 245 -19.69 19.44 -50.42
C CYS A 245 -20.45 20.58 -49.71
N ASP A 246 -20.99 20.32 -48.51
CA ASP A 246 -21.35 21.35 -47.51
C ASP A 246 -20.56 21.21 -46.18
N ASN A 247 -19.77 20.14 -46.01
CA ASN A 247 -19.04 19.84 -44.77
C ASN A 247 -17.74 20.66 -44.55
N LEU A 248 -17.29 21.46 -45.53
CA LEU A 248 -16.04 22.23 -45.43
C LEU A 248 -16.22 23.51 -44.58
N LYS A 249 -17.37 24.18 -44.67
CA LYS A 249 -17.59 25.49 -44.00
C LYS A 249 -17.87 25.38 -42.50
N SER A 250 -18.42 24.25 -42.04
CA SER A 250 -18.66 23.97 -40.62
C SER A 250 -17.37 23.61 -39.88
N ALA A 251 -16.50 22.82 -40.53
CA ALA A 251 -15.17 22.50 -40.02
C ALA A 251 -14.26 23.74 -39.92
N GLU A 252 -14.29 24.62 -40.94
CA GLU A 252 -13.54 25.89 -40.91
C GLU A 252 -13.99 26.86 -39.81
N ARG A 253 -15.28 26.86 -39.42
CA ARG A 253 -15.79 27.68 -38.31
C ARG A 253 -15.37 27.13 -36.95
N GLN A 254 -15.48 25.81 -36.73
CA GLN A 254 -15.02 25.17 -35.49
C GLN A 254 -13.50 25.34 -35.27
N ASP A 255 -12.72 25.26 -36.35
CA ASP A 255 -11.26 25.45 -36.29
C ASP A 255 -10.89 26.92 -35.98
N LYS A 256 -11.72 27.89 -36.37
CA LYS A 256 -11.49 29.31 -36.07
C LYS A 256 -11.81 29.65 -34.61
N ASP A 257 -12.90 29.10 -34.06
CA ASP A 257 -13.30 29.31 -32.65
C ASP A 257 -12.32 28.63 -31.67
N LEU A 258 -11.77 27.46 -32.03
CA LEU A 258 -10.72 26.78 -31.25
C LEU A 258 -9.41 27.59 -31.20
N ARG A 259 -8.99 28.17 -32.33
CA ARG A 259 -7.81 29.05 -32.38
C ARG A 259 -7.98 30.32 -31.55
N ASP A 260 -9.20 30.84 -31.43
CA ASP A 260 -9.51 32.02 -30.60
C ASP A 260 -9.33 31.68 -29.10
N PHE A 261 -9.87 30.55 -28.65
CA PHE A 261 -9.72 30.10 -27.25
C PHE A 261 -8.25 29.84 -26.87
N GLU A 262 -7.49 29.13 -27.71
CA GLU A 262 -6.07 28.89 -27.42
C GLU A 262 -5.27 30.20 -27.32
N THR A 263 -5.60 31.18 -28.16
CA THR A 263 -4.96 32.50 -28.15
C THR A 263 -5.27 33.25 -26.87
N VAL A 264 -6.54 33.26 -26.45
CA VAL A 264 -6.98 33.87 -25.19
C VAL A 264 -6.28 33.20 -24.00
N LEU A 265 -6.25 31.86 -23.95
CA LEU A 265 -5.63 31.13 -22.85
C LEU A 265 -4.12 31.39 -22.76
N ARG A 266 -3.41 31.40 -23.89
CA ARG A 266 -1.98 31.75 -23.95
C ARG A 266 -1.73 33.18 -23.50
N HIS A 267 -2.62 34.11 -23.84
CA HIS A 267 -2.54 35.49 -23.38
C HIS A 267 -2.77 35.61 -21.87
N SER A 268 -3.80 34.97 -21.33
CA SER A 268 -4.07 34.93 -19.88
C SER A 268 -2.93 34.29 -19.10
N TYR A 269 -2.34 33.20 -19.61
CA TYR A 269 -1.17 32.56 -19.00
C TYR A 269 0.04 33.49 -18.98
N ARG A 270 0.33 34.20 -20.08
CA ARG A 270 1.39 35.21 -20.10
C ARG A 270 1.13 36.33 -19.10
N SER A 271 -0.10 36.84 -19.06
CA SER A 271 -0.49 37.87 -18.10
C SER A 271 -0.30 37.41 -16.65
N LEU A 272 -0.56 36.13 -16.35
CA LEU A 272 -0.29 35.56 -15.03
C LEU A 272 1.22 35.61 -14.71
N LEU A 273 2.07 35.12 -15.61
CA LEU A 273 3.52 35.12 -15.38
C LEU A 273 4.07 36.56 -15.21
N ASP A 274 3.66 37.47 -16.09
CA ASP A 274 4.12 38.86 -16.10
C ASP A 274 3.61 39.65 -14.87
N SER A 275 2.54 39.19 -14.21
CA SER A 275 2.02 39.79 -12.95
C SER A 275 2.83 39.37 -11.72
N PHE A 276 3.63 38.30 -11.81
CA PHE A 276 4.44 37.79 -10.70
C PHE A 276 5.93 37.58 -11.11
N PRO A 277 6.63 38.63 -11.57
CA PRO A 277 8.03 38.55 -12.03
C PRO A 277 8.97 37.96 -10.98
N GLN A 278 8.75 38.28 -9.70
CA GLN A 278 9.51 37.74 -8.57
C GLN A 278 9.45 36.20 -8.44
N LEU A 279 8.44 35.54 -9.03
CA LEU A 279 8.32 34.08 -9.05
C LEU A 279 8.89 33.46 -10.33
N PHE A 280 8.83 34.17 -11.46
CA PHE A 280 9.01 33.61 -12.80
C PHE A 280 10.19 34.17 -13.61
N ASP A 281 10.84 35.26 -13.18
CA ASP A 281 11.95 35.89 -13.91
C ASP A 281 13.26 35.09 -13.85
N GLU A 282 13.46 34.30 -12.78
CA GLU A 282 14.63 33.43 -12.64
C GLU A 282 14.32 32.01 -13.11
N TYR A 283 15.02 31.56 -14.15
CA TYR A 283 14.96 30.18 -14.62
C TYR A 283 15.39 29.21 -13.52
N SER A 284 14.54 28.24 -13.24
CA SER A 284 14.85 27.10 -12.39
C SER A 284 13.95 25.93 -12.78
N ASP A 285 14.49 24.72 -12.69
CA ASP A 285 13.70 23.50 -12.87
C ASP A 285 12.71 23.27 -11.73
N GLY A 286 12.95 23.89 -10.57
CA GLY A 286 12.11 23.72 -9.39
C GLY A 286 10.70 24.26 -9.61
N PRO A 287 9.65 23.58 -9.09
CA PRO A 287 8.26 24.03 -9.24
C PRO A 287 8.07 25.44 -8.66
N LYS A 288 7.49 26.34 -9.48
CA LYS A 288 7.17 27.73 -9.12
C LYS A 288 5.69 27.89 -8.73
N LEU A 289 4.81 27.13 -9.38
CA LEU A 289 3.39 27.05 -9.07
C LEU A 289 2.91 25.62 -9.28
N VAL A 290 2.18 25.07 -8.30
CA VAL A 290 1.56 23.75 -8.39
C VAL A 290 0.07 23.88 -8.11
N ILE A 291 -0.75 23.50 -9.09
CA ILE A 291 -2.22 23.44 -8.98
C ILE A 291 -2.59 22.00 -8.65
N ALA A 292 -3.09 21.76 -7.44
CA ALA A 292 -3.49 20.44 -6.98
C ALA A 292 -5.01 20.24 -7.12
N ILE A 293 -5.42 19.13 -7.73
CA ILE A 293 -6.82 18.73 -7.86
C ILE A 293 -6.98 17.38 -7.15
N ASP A 294 -7.60 17.41 -5.97
CA ASP A 294 -7.86 16.22 -5.17
C ASP A 294 -9.15 15.52 -5.59
N GLU A 295 -9.23 14.22 -5.30
CA GLU A 295 -10.30 13.32 -5.76
C GLU A 295 -10.61 13.43 -7.26
N ALA A 296 -9.56 13.64 -8.07
CA ALA A 296 -9.68 13.96 -9.48
C ALA A 296 -10.49 12.95 -10.31
N HIS A 297 -10.58 11.68 -9.88
CA HIS A 297 -11.30 10.62 -10.57
C HIS A 297 -12.73 10.96 -11.02
N CYS A 298 -13.44 11.83 -10.29
CA CYS A 298 -14.77 12.33 -10.67
C CYS A 298 -14.77 13.02 -12.05
N LEU A 299 -13.64 13.60 -12.46
CA LEU A 299 -13.47 14.25 -13.77
C LEU A 299 -13.40 13.26 -14.94
N SER A 300 -13.35 11.96 -14.65
CA SER A 300 -13.31 10.90 -15.67
C SER A 300 -14.70 10.41 -16.07
N GLU A 301 -15.75 10.84 -15.36
CA GLU A 301 -17.13 10.48 -15.65
C GLU A 301 -17.55 11.10 -16.99
N VAL A 302 -18.24 10.30 -17.81
CA VAL A 302 -18.76 10.79 -19.09
C VAL A 302 -20.02 11.58 -18.80
N VAL A 303 -19.99 12.87 -19.14
CA VAL A 303 -21.14 13.76 -19.05
C VAL A 303 -21.96 13.59 -20.32
N ASP A 304 -23.26 13.30 -20.15
CA ASP A 304 -24.25 13.17 -21.23
C ASP A 304 -23.83 12.25 -22.38
N ASN A 305 -23.04 11.19 -22.10
CA ASN A 305 -22.45 10.30 -23.11
C ASN A 305 -21.59 11.00 -24.19
N THR A 306 -21.17 12.26 -23.97
CA THR A 306 -20.55 13.11 -25.01
C THR A 306 -19.11 13.49 -24.71
N TRP A 307 -18.76 13.85 -23.47
CA TRP A 307 -17.40 14.30 -23.12
C TRP A 307 -17.00 13.92 -21.69
N ARG A 308 -15.70 14.02 -21.40
CA ARG A 308 -15.14 13.85 -20.04
C ARG A 308 -14.49 15.16 -19.60
N PRO A 309 -14.77 15.68 -18.40
CA PRO A 309 -14.12 16.90 -17.88
C PRO A 309 -12.60 16.85 -17.87
N SER A 310 -12.02 15.69 -17.58
CA SER A 310 -10.56 15.48 -17.61
C SER A 310 -9.95 15.79 -18.98
N HIS A 311 -10.64 15.51 -20.08
CA HIS A 311 -10.13 15.78 -21.43
C HIS A 311 -9.96 17.27 -21.71
N ILE A 312 -10.98 18.07 -21.40
CA ILE A 312 -10.96 19.53 -21.60
C ILE A 312 -9.86 20.15 -20.74
N LEU A 313 -9.75 19.70 -19.49
CA LEU A 313 -8.74 20.18 -18.57
C LEU A 313 -7.32 19.82 -19.04
N CYS A 314 -7.08 18.58 -19.48
CA CYS A 314 -5.77 18.16 -19.99
C CYS A 314 -5.39 18.91 -21.29
N GLN A 315 -6.35 19.19 -22.16
CA GLN A 315 -6.13 20.01 -23.35
C GLN A 315 -5.75 21.44 -22.98
N THR A 316 -6.48 22.04 -22.03
CA THR A 316 -6.18 23.38 -21.49
C THR A 316 -4.75 23.44 -20.95
N ILE A 317 -4.33 22.41 -20.19
CA ILE A 317 -2.97 22.34 -19.63
C ILE A 317 -1.90 22.24 -20.71
N ASN A 318 -2.14 21.40 -21.72
CA ASN A 318 -1.25 21.27 -22.86
C ASN A 318 -1.05 22.61 -23.59
N THR A 319 -2.14 23.34 -23.85
CA THR A 319 -2.09 24.61 -24.60
C THR A 319 -1.13 25.62 -23.98
N TYR A 320 -1.13 25.81 -22.66
CA TYR A 320 -0.18 26.72 -22.02
C TYR A 320 1.19 26.09 -21.74
N SER A 321 1.27 24.76 -21.55
CA SER A 321 2.55 24.06 -21.33
C SER A 321 3.49 24.14 -22.55
N CYS A 322 2.93 24.15 -23.76
CA CYS A 322 3.68 24.12 -25.02
C CYS A 322 4.08 25.51 -25.56
N VAL A 323 4.13 26.54 -24.72
CA VAL A 323 4.61 27.88 -25.11
C VAL A 323 6.14 27.85 -25.20
N LYS A 324 6.68 27.60 -26.40
CA LYS A 324 8.13 27.39 -26.66
C LYS A 324 9.08 28.49 -26.17
N SER A 325 8.58 29.71 -25.96
CA SER A 325 9.39 30.85 -25.52
C SER A 325 9.59 30.92 -24.00
N ARG A 326 9.07 29.94 -23.25
CA ARG A 326 8.82 30.04 -21.81
C ARG A 326 9.05 28.68 -21.15
N THR A 327 9.88 28.64 -20.11
CA THR A 327 10.36 27.40 -19.46
C THR A 327 9.91 27.31 -17.98
N GLU A 328 9.00 28.18 -17.57
CA GLU A 328 8.52 28.31 -16.20
C GLU A 328 7.88 27.00 -15.70
N SER A 329 8.20 26.63 -14.46
CA SER A 329 7.79 25.37 -13.84
C SER A 329 6.39 25.49 -13.19
N VAL A 330 5.35 25.64 -14.02
CA VAL A 330 3.94 25.62 -13.62
C VAL A 330 3.36 24.23 -13.86
N TRP A 331 2.90 23.58 -12.79
CA TRP A 331 2.45 22.18 -12.81
C TRP A 331 1.00 22.03 -12.37
N VAL A 332 0.29 21.08 -12.97
CA VAL A 332 -0.99 20.57 -12.45
C VAL A 332 -0.81 19.15 -11.94
N VAL A 333 -1.35 18.84 -10.76
CA VAL A 333 -1.23 17.52 -10.16
C VAL A 333 -2.60 16.99 -9.79
N PHE A 334 -2.95 15.83 -10.34
CA PHE A 334 -4.19 15.12 -10.07
C PHE A 334 -3.97 14.10 -8.97
N ALA A 335 -4.69 14.18 -7.86
CA ALA A 335 -4.62 13.20 -6.78
C ALA A 335 -5.90 12.35 -6.73
N SER A 336 -5.75 11.02 -6.63
CA SER A 336 -6.88 10.11 -6.40
C SER A 336 -6.41 8.75 -5.87
N THR A 337 -7.35 7.96 -5.38
CA THR A 337 -7.18 6.53 -5.08
C THR A 337 -7.36 5.64 -6.30
N ASN A 338 -8.04 6.15 -7.34
CA ASN A 338 -8.29 5.41 -8.58
C ASN A 338 -7.08 5.55 -9.51
N SER A 339 -6.39 4.46 -9.82
CA SER A 339 -5.19 4.53 -10.67
C SER A 339 -5.45 4.99 -12.11
N LYS A 340 -6.71 4.96 -12.57
CA LYS A 340 -7.09 5.46 -13.91
C LYS A 340 -6.86 6.95 -14.10
N ILE A 341 -6.66 7.73 -13.02
CA ILE A 341 -6.23 9.13 -13.15
C ILE A 341 -4.82 9.27 -13.74
N ALA A 342 -4.01 8.21 -13.67
CA ALA A 342 -2.70 8.15 -14.31
C ALA A 342 -2.77 8.20 -15.82
N ASP A 343 -3.93 7.90 -16.40
CA ASP A 343 -4.16 7.84 -17.83
C ASP A 343 -4.82 9.11 -18.38
N TYR A 344 -4.89 10.17 -17.57
CA TYR A 344 -5.41 11.47 -18.02
C TYR A 344 -4.64 11.92 -19.25
N SER A 345 -5.33 11.93 -20.38
CA SER A 345 -4.83 12.27 -21.70
C SER A 345 -5.98 12.84 -22.54
N ALA A 346 -5.66 13.64 -23.55
CA ALA A 346 -6.68 14.10 -24.50
C ALA A 346 -7.11 12.97 -25.47
N PRO A 347 -8.36 12.94 -25.93
CA PRO A 347 -8.86 11.92 -26.84
C PRO A 347 -8.47 12.21 -28.29
N ALA A 348 -8.20 11.13 -29.04
CA ALA A 348 -8.12 11.08 -30.50
C ALA A 348 -9.51 10.97 -31.18
N THR A 349 -10.58 11.36 -30.49
CA THR A 349 -11.99 10.96 -30.69
C THR A 349 -12.34 9.60 -30.05
N ILE A 350 -13.22 9.69 -29.04
CA ILE A 350 -14.10 8.70 -28.38
C ILE A 350 -13.92 7.20 -28.73
N HIS A 351 -12.71 6.67 -28.60
CA HIS A 351 -12.46 5.23 -28.51
C HIS A 351 -11.41 4.96 -27.43
N ASP A 352 -11.80 4.18 -26.42
CA ASP A 352 -10.97 3.85 -25.24
C ASP A 352 -9.66 3.11 -25.61
N SER A 353 -9.55 2.59 -26.83
CA SER A 353 -8.43 1.82 -27.37
C SER A 353 -7.35 2.65 -28.09
N LEU A 354 -7.52 3.95 -28.30
CA LEU A 354 -6.60 4.83 -29.04
C LEU A 354 -5.89 5.86 -28.12
N ARG A 355 -5.47 5.43 -26.92
CA ARG A 355 -4.64 6.28 -26.05
C ARG A 355 -3.24 6.40 -26.67
N ILE A 356 -2.83 7.64 -26.97
CA ILE A 356 -1.50 8.01 -27.50
C ILE A 356 -1.16 7.37 -28.87
N ALA A 357 -2.02 7.54 -29.87
CA ALA A 357 -1.68 7.15 -31.25
C ALA A 357 -1.51 8.32 -32.23
N ILE A 358 -1.96 9.54 -31.91
CA ILE A 358 -1.91 10.65 -32.88
C ILE A 358 -0.54 11.37 -32.92
N GLY A 359 0.40 11.11 -32.00
CA GLY A 359 1.72 11.76 -32.08
C GLY A 359 2.85 11.28 -31.17
N GLY A 360 2.75 10.10 -30.54
CA GLY A 360 3.84 9.55 -29.71
C GLY A 360 4.19 10.33 -28.44
N ALA A 361 3.28 11.15 -27.91
CA ALA A 361 3.52 11.97 -26.73
C ALA A 361 3.41 11.16 -25.41
N LEU A 362 4.42 11.25 -24.55
CA LEU A 362 4.52 10.57 -23.25
C LEU A 362 3.72 11.27 -22.15
N LEU A 363 3.26 10.48 -21.17
CA LEU A 363 2.70 10.98 -19.91
C LEU A 363 3.68 10.70 -18.77
N PHE A 364 3.77 11.60 -17.80
CA PHE A 364 4.64 11.42 -16.63
C PHE A 364 4.22 10.25 -15.75
N THR A 365 5.20 9.49 -15.26
CA THR A 365 4.99 8.35 -14.35
C THR A 365 4.31 8.83 -13.07
N PRO A 366 3.21 8.20 -12.62
CA PRO A 366 2.52 8.60 -11.40
C PRO A 366 3.44 8.62 -10.17
N TYR A 367 3.26 9.64 -9.34
CA TYR A 367 3.93 9.75 -8.04
C TYR A 367 3.20 8.90 -6.99
N THR A 368 3.94 8.06 -6.28
CA THR A 368 3.40 7.03 -5.37
C THR A 368 3.91 7.16 -3.93
N LEU A 369 4.95 7.96 -3.70
CA LEU A 369 5.69 8.03 -2.44
C LEU A 369 5.00 8.97 -1.45
N LEU A 370 4.60 8.49 -0.28
CA LEU A 370 3.91 9.31 0.72
C LEU A 370 4.48 9.05 2.11
N GLY A 371 4.27 10.00 3.02
CA GLY A 371 4.73 9.92 4.40
C GLY A 371 3.99 8.83 5.19
N TRP A 372 4.75 8.00 5.89
CA TRP A 372 4.26 6.96 6.80
C TRP A 372 4.51 7.35 8.26
N ASP A 373 3.82 6.69 9.18
CA ASP A 373 4.02 6.76 10.62
C ASP A 373 3.96 8.18 11.21
N GLN A 374 3.20 9.08 10.57
CA GLN A 374 3.12 10.50 10.97
C GLN A 374 2.54 10.69 12.39
N GLY A 375 1.76 9.72 12.88
CA GLY A 375 1.23 9.71 14.25
C GLY A 375 1.97 8.75 15.19
N ALA A 376 3.07 8.14 14.75
CA ALA A 376 3.76 7.15 15.56
C ALA A 376 4.50 7.83 16.72
N PRO A 377 4.52 7.20 17.91
CA PRO A 377 5.27 7.74 19.03
C PRO A 377 6.77 7.75 18.70
N PRO A 378 7.54 8.74 19.20
CA PRO A 378 8.99 8.77 19.05
C PRO A 378 9.61 7.44 19.47
N PHE A 379 10.63 7.00 18.75
CA PHE A 379 11.29 5.76 19.12
C PHE A 379 11.94 5.91 20.49
N SER A 380 11.64 4.95 21.35
CA SER A 380 12.06 4.98 22.74
C SER A 380 12.65 3.64 23.12
N GLU A 381 13.82 3.67 23.74
CA GLU A 381 14.46 2.50 24.33
C GLU A 381 14.05 2.34 25.82
N VAL A 382 12.91 2.89 26.23
CA VAL A 382 12.37 2.70 27.59
C VAL A 382 12.08 1.21 27.84
N LEU A 383 12.28 0.78 29.09
CA LEU A 383 12.02 -0.58 29.52
C LEU A 383 10.56 -0.99 29.28
N LEU A 384 10.40 -2.15 28.67
CA LEU A 384 9.13 -2.82 28.43
C LEU A 384 8.70 -3.55 29.69
N THR A 385 7.79 -2.93 30.42
CA THR A 385 7.07 -3.48 31.58
C THR A 385 5.63 -3.86 31.16
N ASP A 386 4.84 -4.38 32.11
CA ASP A 386 3.41 -4.67 31.87
C ASP A 386 2.59 -3.38 31.66
N ASN A 387 3.05 -2.24 32.17
CA ASN A 387 2.37 -0.95 32.07
C ASN A 387 2.76 -0.13 30.83
N THR A 388 3.90 -0.43 30.18
CA THR A 388 4.35 0.22 28.94
C THR A 388 3.88 -0.56 27.71
N SER A 389 2.60 -0.95 27.72
CA SER A 389 2.02 -1.82 26.69
C SER A 389 2.15 -1.19 25.30
N ASN A 390 3.14 -1.62 24.50
CA ASN A 390 3.24 -1.39 23.05
C ASN A 390 2.06 -2.03 22.26
N SER A 391 1.09 -2.59 22.97
CA SER A 391 -0.15 -3.16 22.45
C SER A 391 -1.37 -2.33 22.85
N SER A 392 -1.20 -1.05 23.23
CA SER A 392 -2.36 -0.15 23.41
C SER A 392 -2.93 0.27 22.07
N PHE A 393 -4.22 0.57 22.04
CA PHE A 393 -4.89 1.08 20.85
C PHE A 393 -4.21 2.36 20.33
N GLU A 394 -3.93 3.31 21.22
CA GLU A 394 -3.33 4.61 20.93
C GLU A 394 -1.92 4.49 20.33
N HIS A 395 -1.13 3.57 20.85
CA HIS A 395 0.21 3.30 20.33
C HIS A 395 0.14 2.72 18.92
N LEU A 396 -0.75 1.75 18.68
CA LEU A 396 -0.82 1.00 17.42
C LEU A 396 -1.42 1.81 16.27
N VAL A 397 -2.35 2.74 16.54
CA VAL A 397 -2.93 3.63 15.50
C VAL A 397 -1.96 4.71 15.02
N GLY A 398 -0.87 4.97 15.76
CA GLY A 398 0.17 5.89 15.33
C GLY A 398 0.98 5.36 14.14
N PHE A 399 1.14 4.04 14.05
CA PHE A 399 1.93 3.38 13.00
C PHE A 399 1.10 3.15 11.72
N GLY A 400 1.78 3.17 10.59
CA GLY A 400 1.20 2.95 9.28
C GLY A 400 0.79 4.25 8.60
N ARG A 401 -0.32 4.20 7.87
CA ARG A 401 -0.81 5.38 7.15
C ARG A 401 -1.45 6.40 8.13
N PRO A 402 -1.37 7.71 7.86
CA PRO A 402 -1.89 8.76 8.74
C PRO A 402 -3.39 8.69 9.04
N LEU A 403 -4.16 7.95 8.24
CA LEU A 403 -5.59 7.75 8.46
C LEU A 403 -5.93 7.33 9.89
N TRP A 404 -5.18 6.37 10.45
CA TRP A 404 -5.53 5.76 11.74
C TRP A 404 -5.41 6.75 12.89
N SER A 405 -4.27 7.44 12.99
CA SER A 405 -4.04 8.47 13.99
C SER A 405 -4.97 9.68 13.81
N SER A 406 -5.24 10.10 12.57
CA SER A 406 -6.16 11.23 12.31
C SER A 406 -7.62 10.97 12.71
N GLN A 407 -7.99 9.70 12.90
CA GLN A 407 -9.34 9.26 13.27
C GLN A 407 -9.38 8.64 14.67
N GLN A 408 -8.32 8.77 15.47
CA GLN A 408 -8.23 8.15 16.79
C GLN A 408 -9.36 8.57 17.74
N GLN A 409 -9.88 9.80 17.58
CA GLN A 409 -10.98 10.33 18.40
C GLN A 409 -12.30 9.57 18.22
N LEU A 410 -12.47 8.79 17.15
CA LEU A 410 -13.64 7.90 16.97
C LEU A 410 -13.69 6.81 18.05
N GLY A 411 -12.56 6.53 18.71
CA GLY A 411 -12.43 5.41 19.62
C GLY A 411 -12.30 4.07 18.90
N TYR A 412 -11.96 3.03 19.65
CA TYR A 412 -11.59 1.73 19.10
C TYR A 412 -12.67 1.07 18.25
N LYS A 413 -13.94 1.05 18.70
CA LYS A 413 -15.02 0.31 18.01
C LYS A 413 -15.34 0.90 16.64
N ASP A 414 -15.48 2.22 16.55
CA ASP A 414 -15.83 2.89 15.31
C ASP A 414 -14.65 2.89 14.34
N LEU A 415 -13.41 3.03 14.85
CA LEU A 415 -12.21 2.92 14.02
C LEU A 415 -11.99 1.49 13.51
N LEU A 416 -12.31 0.46 14.31
CA LEU A 416 -12.30 -0.94 13.87
C LEU A 416 -13.31 -1.16 12.73
N SER A 417 -14.54 -0.64 12.88
CA SER A 417 -15.58 -0.69 11.82
C SER A 417 -15.12 0.02 10.54
N LEU A 418 -14.53 1.22 10.67
CA LEU A 418 -13.96 1.96 9.54
C LEU A 418 -12.84 1.16 8.86
N GLY A 419 -11.96 0.54 9.63
CA GLY A 419 -10.90 -0.33 9.13
C GLY A 419 -11.46 -1.51 8.34
N MET A 420 -12.49 -2.18 8.86
CA MET A 420 -13.16 -3.30 8.17
C MET A 420 -13.76 -2.86 6.84
N GLN A 421 -14.52 -1.76 6.84
CA GLN A 421 -15.14 -1.23 5.62
C GLN A 421 -14.10 -0.82 4.57
N LYS A 422 -13.00 -0.18 5.00
CA LYS A 422 -11.93 0.24 4.09
C LYS A 422 -11.12 -0.93 3.54
N LEU A 423 -10.85 -1.96 4.34
CA LEU A 423 -10.10 -3.13 3.89
C LEU A 423 -10.92 -4.01 2.93
N LEU A 424 -12.24 -4.09 3.13
CA LEU A 424 -13.12 -4.98 2.38
C LEU A 424 -13.90 -4.30 1.24
N LYS A 425 -14.04 -2.96 1.26
CA LYS A 425 -15.06 -2.24 0.47
C LYS A 425 -16.46 -2.82 0.63
N ALA A 426 -16.75 -3.37 1.81
CA ALA A 426 -18.01 -4.05 2.10
C ALA A 426 -18.33 -3.94 3.58
N ALA A 427 -19.63 -4.08 3.90
CA ALA A 427 -20.10 -4.12 5.28
C ALA A 427 -19.68 -5.39 6.03
N SER A 428 -19.42 -6.49 5.30
CA SER A 428 -19.10 -7.78 5.89
C SER A 428 -18.08 -8.57 5.06
N PHE A 429 -17.35 -9.46 5.73
CA PHE A 429 -16.37 -10.32 5.11
C PHE A 429 -17.01 -11.51 4.40
N LYS A 430 -16.62 -11.72 3.15
CA LYS A 430 -16.97 -12.87 2.33
C LYS A 430 -15.70 -13.67 2.11
N PRO A 431 -15.42 -14.74 2.87
CA PRO A 431 -14.14 -15.44 2.79
C PRO A 431 -13.87 -16.14 1.46
N ALA A 432 -14.91 -16.42 0.67
CA ALA A 432 -14.77 -16.98 -0.68
C ALA A 432 -14.62 -15.90 -1.78
N ASP A 433 -14.75 -14.63 -1.42
CA ASP A 433 -14.45 -13.52 -2.32
C ASP A 433 -12.94 -13.31 -2.36
N LEU A 434 -12.37 -13.37 -3.57
CA LEU A 434 -10.92 -13.32 -3.75
C LEU A 434 -10.31 -12.00 -3.28
N ASP A 435 -10.97 -10.87 -3.57
CA ASP A 435 -10.43 -9.56 -3.25
C ASP A 435 -10.42 -9.36 -1.72
N HIS A 436 -11.48 -9.82 -1.05
CA HIS A 436 -11.56 -9.86 0.41
C HIS A 436 -10.49 -10.78 1.03
N ALA A 437 -10.33 -12.00 0.50
CA ALA A 437 -9.36 -12.98 0.99
C ALA A 437 -7.92 -12.46 0.81
N LEU A 438 -7.59 -11.92 -0.36
CA LEU A 438 -6.29 -11.30 -0.65
C LEU A 438 -6.02 -10.10 0.26
N ALA A 439 -7.02 -9.26 0.54
CA ALA A 439 -6.82 -8.10 1.40
C ALA A 439 -6.51 -8.51 2.86
N VAL A 440 -7.30 -9.42 3.40
CA VAL A 440 -7.17 -9.88 4.80
C VAL A 440 -5.90 -10.71 4.99
N ILE A 441 -5.59 -11.63 4.08
CA ILE A 441 -4.42 -12.50 4.19
C ILE A 441 -3.15 -11.73 3.76
N GLY A 442 -3.24 -10.88 2.75
CA GLY A 442 -2.15 -10.01 2.28
C GLY A 442 -1.62 -9.11 3.39
N GLN A 443 -2.51 -8.43 4.12
CA GLN A 443 -2.15 -7.55 5.24
C GLN A 443 -1.37 -8.26 6.35
N ARG A 444 -1.60 -9.56 6.57
CA ARG A 444 -1.06 -10.29 7.72
C ARG A 444 0.09 -11.23 7.39
N PHE A 445 0.06 -11.85 6.21
CA PHE A 445 0.96 -12.94 5.86
C PHE A 445 1.97 -12.56 4.77
N CYS A 446 1.95 -11.30 4.31
CA CYS A 446 2.91 -10.77 3.33
C CYS A 446 2.92 -11.62 2.04
N ILE A 447 1.76 -11.75 1.41
CA ILE A 447 1.63 -12.45 0.13
C ILE A 447 2.43 -11.71 -0.96
N SER A 448 3.16 -12.47 -1.79
CA SER A 448 3.77 -11.96 -3.01
C SER A 448 2.94 -12.39 -4.20
N LEU A 449 2.49 -11.41 -4.99
CA LEU A 449 1.74 -11.64 -6.22
C LEU A 449 2.71 -11.78 -7.38
N CYS A 450 2.52 -12.82 -8.19
CA CYS A 450 3.37 -13.12 -9.33
C CYS A 450 3.30 -11.97 -10.34
N PHE A 451 4.47 -11.38 -10.58
CA PHE A 451 4.64 -10.33 -11.58
C PHE A 451 4.44 -10.92 -12.98
N GLY A 452 3.63 -10.28 -13.82
CA GLY A 452 3.30 -10.85 -15.13
C GLY A 452 1.91 -11.47 -15.23
N HIS A 453 1.38 -11.98 -14.12
CA HIS A 453 0.16 -12.79 -14.15
C HIS A 453 -1.09 -11.92 -14.42
N PRO A 454 -1.94 -12.24 -15.40
CA PRO A 454 -3.09 -11.41 -15.77
C PRO A 454 -4.06 -11.14 -14.61
N GLU A 455 -4.34 -12.16 -13.78
CA GLU A 455 -5.20 -11.98 -12.60
C GLU A 455 -4.53 -11.12 -11.51
N SER A 456 -3.19 -11.17 -11.39
CA SER A 456 -2.46 -10.28 -10.48
C SER A 456 -2.65 -8.84 -10.93
N VAL A 457 -2.40 -8.54 -12.21
CA VAL A 457 -2.55 -7.18 -12.77
C VAL A 457 -3.96 -6.63 -12.51
N LYS A 458 -5.00 -7.44 -12.73
CA LYS A 458 -6.39 -7.07 -12.45
C LYS A 458 -6.63 -6.74 -10.97
N TYR A 459 -6.12 -7.58 -10.07
CA TYR A 459 -6.25 -7.36 -8.62
C TYR A 459 -5.45 -6.15 -8.14
N LEU A 460 -4.28 -5.84 -8.71
CA LEU A 460 -3.47 -4.71 -8.25
C LEU A 460 -4.23 -3.37 -8.36
N GLU A 461 -5.03 -3.21 -9.41
CA GLU A 461 -5.86 -2.02 -9.60
C GLU A 461 -7.01 -1.92 -8.59
N SER A 462 -7.78 -3.00 -8.41
CA SER A 462 -8.87 -3.03 -7.42
C SER A 462 -8.31 -2.95 -6.00
N GLY A 463 -7.22 -3.66 -5.71
CA GLY A 463 -6.53 -3.67 -4.43
C GLY A 463 -6.15 -2.28 -3.94
N VAL A 464 -5.52 -1.46 -4.80
CA VAL A 464 -5.06 -0.11 -4.42
C VAL A 464 -6.25 0.84 -4.22
N SER A 465 -7.24 0.77 -5.10
CA SER A 465 -8.40 1.68 -5.05
C SER A 465 -9.41 1.32 -3.97
N SER A 466 -9.52 0.03 -3.63
CA SER A 466 -10.67 -0.53 -2.90
C SER A 466 -10.31 -1.33 -1.64
N HIS A 467 -9.07 -1.84 -1.52
CA HIS A 467 -8.71 -2.78 -0.45
C HIS A 467 -7.44 -2.38 0.30
N MET A 468 -7.14 -1.09 0.36
CA MET A 468 -6.03 -0.53 1.15
C MET A 468 -4.62 -1.01 0.73
N LEU A 469 -4.48 -1.69 -0.41
CA LEU A 469 -3.18 -2.10 -0.94
C LEU A 469 -2.36 -0.87 -1.32
N ILE A 470 -1.05 -0.90 -1.09
CA ILE A 470 -0.17 0.24 -1.41
C ILE A 470 0.56 -0.01 -2.72
N CYS A 471 0.56 1.00 -3.58
CA CYS A 471 1.39 1.04 -4.78
C CYS A 471 2.72 1.72 -4.46
N HIS A 472 3.83 0.98 -4.43
CA HIS A 472 5.14 1.55 -4.16
C HIS A 472 5.76 2.17 -5.39
N ALA A 473 5.64 1.49 -6.53
CA ALA A 473 6.20 1.94 -7.79
C ALA A 473 5.35 1.45 -8.97
N THR A 474 5.47 2.15 -10.08
CA THR A 474 4.90 1.76 -11.36
C THR A 474 5.92 1.98 -12.46
N THR A 475 5.85 1.14 -13.48
CA THR A 475 6.62 1.31 -14.73
C THR A 475 6.11 2.53 -15.52
N GLU A 476 6.95 3.09 -16.40
CA GLU A 476 6.60 4.29 -17.19
C GLU A 476 5.41 4.04 -18.13
N ASP A 477 5.30 2.82 -18.66
CA ASP A 477 4.16 2.36 -19.46
C ASP A 477 2.92 2.01 -18.62
N ARG A 478 3.03 2.05 -17.29
CA ARG A 478 1.98 1.76 -16.29
C ARG A 478 1.42 0.34 -16.35
N THR A 479 2.06 -0.55 -17.12
CA THR A 479 1.66 -1.96 -17.26
C THR A 479 1.89 -2.69 -15.94
N TRP A 480 2.99 -2.37 -15.28
CA TRP A 480 3.44 -3.08 -14.10
C TRP A 480 3.49 -2.20 -12.86
N ARG A 481 2.97 -2.73 -11.76
CA ARG A 481 2.94 -2.07 -10.44
C ARG A 481 3.62 -2.97 -9.42
N PHE A 482 4.42 -2.37 -8.56
CA PHE A 482 4.94 -3.00 -7.37
C PHE A 482 4.07 -2.60 -6.19
N THR A 483 3.41 -3.57 -5.58
CA THR A 483 2.43 -3.33 -4.51
C THR A 483 2.66 -4.25 -3.33
N ASN A 484 2.38 -3.77 -2.13
CA ASN A 484 2.27 -4.64 -0.95
C ASN A 484 1.30 -4.05 0.08
N TYR A 485 1.10 -4.80 1.16
CA TYR A 485 0.55 -4.29 2.40
C TYR A 485 1.69 -3.95 3.37
N PRO A 486 1.96 -2.67 3.69
CA PRO A 486 3.00 -2.29 4.63
C PRO A 486 2.67 -2.67 6.07
N SER A 487 3.65 -2.46 6.95
CA SER A 487 3.53 -2.70 8.39
C SER A 487 2.56 -1.72 9.04
N GLU A 488 1.30 -2.12 9.14
CA GLU A 488 0.22 -1.36 9.77
C GLU A 488 -0.37 -2.21 10.90
N PRO A 489 0.09 -2.04 12.15
CA PRO A 489 -0.30 -2.91 13.26
C PRO A 489 -1.81 -2.88 13.54
N PHE A 490 -2.43 -1.70 13.47
CA PHE A 490 -3.88 -1.57 13.63
C PHE A 490 -4.66 -2.24 12.48
N LEU A 491 -4.26 -2.03 11.22
CA LEU A 491 -4.90 -2.69 10.09
C LEU A 491 -4.68 -4.23 10.11
N SER A 492 -3.55 -4.68 10.62
CA SER A 492 -3.27 -6.10 10.86
C SER A 492 -4.16 -6.69 11.96
N HIS A 493 -4.45 -5.91 13.00
CA HIS A 493 -5.45 -6.27 13.99
C HIS A 493 -6.86 -6.38 13.38
N VAL A 494 -7.26 -5.39 12.57
CA VAL A 494 -8.54 -5.40 11.82
C VAL A 494 -8.65 -6.67 10.98
N ALA A 495 -7.62 -6.99 10.20
CA ALA A 495 -7.57 -8.21 9.38
C ALA A 495 -7.67 -9.49 10.23
N GLY A 496 -7.02 -9.53 11.41
CA GLY A 496 -7.13 -10.65 12.33
C GLY A 496 -8.54 -10.79 12.91
N HIS A 497 -9.19 -9.68 13.25
CA HIS A 497 -10.57 -9.63 13.71
C HIS A 497 -11.53 -10.20 12.67
N ILE A 498 -11.39 -9.78 11.41
CA ILE A 498 -12.18 -10.26 10.28
C ILE A 498 -11.99 -11.76 10.05
N LEU A 499 -10.73 -12.19 9.95
CA LEU A 499 -10.37 -13.57 9.59
C LEU A 499 -10.90 -14.60 10.60
N HIS A 500 -11.00 -14.21 11.87
CA HIS A 500 -11.44 -15.07 12.96
C HIS A 500 -12.85 -14.73 13.48
N GLN A 501 -13.60 -13.88 12.77
CA GLN A 501 -14.94 -13.45 13.20
C GLN A 501 -15.90 -14.64 13.32
N TYR A 502 -15.89 -15.54 12.34
CA TYR A 502 -16.73 -16.74 12.30
C TYR A 502 -15.87 -18.00 12.14
N GLU A 503 -16.37 -19.12 12.68
CA GLU A 503 -15.76 -20.43 12.46
C GLU A 503 -15.75 -20.75 10.96
N GLY A 504 -14.62 -21.30 10.48
CA GLY A 504 -14.45 -21.65 9.07
C GLY A 504 -13.92 -20.53 8.17
N ASN A 505 -13.97 -19.25 8.58
CA ASN A 505 -13.46 -18.13 7.76
C ASN A 505 -11.99 -18.35 7.32
N VAL A 506 -11.12 -18.77 8.26
CA VAL A 506 -9.72 -19.09 7.98
C VAL A 506 -9.60 -20.13 6.86
N VAL A 507 -10.35 -21.22 6.98
CA VAL A 507 -10.29 -22.35 6.04
C VAL A 507 -10.81 -21.92 4.67
N THR A 508 -11.97 -21.28 4.60
CA THR A 508 -12.57 -20.82 3.34
C THR A 508 -11.68 -19.80 2.63
N ALA A 509 -11.14 -18.82 3.36
CA ALA A 509 -10.25 -17.81 2.78
C ALA A 509 -8.93 -18.44 2.28
N LEU A 510 -8.34 -19.36 3.04
CA LEU A 510 -7.12 -20.05 2.59
C LEU A 510 -7.36 -21.02 1.44
N THR A 511 -8.55 -21.64 1.34
CA THR A 511 -8.94 -22.41 0.16
C THR A 511 -8.98 -21.52 -1.09
N CYS A 512 -9.63 -20.35 -0.99
CA CYS A 512 -9.67 -19.37 -2.08
C CYS A 512 -8.26 -18.92 -2.50
N ILE A 513 -7.39 -18.63 -1.54
CA ILE A 513 -5.99 -18.27 -1.81
C ILE A 513 -5.19 -19.43 -2.41
N LYS A 514 -5.41 -20.66 -1.94
CA LYS A 514 -4.73 -21.85 -2.47
C LYS A 514 -5.04 -22.05 -3.95
N GLU A 515 -6.27 -21.85 -4.40
CA GLU A 515 -6.63 -21.96 -5.83
C GLU A 515 -5.80 -21.00 -6.70
N LYS A 516 -5.48 -19.81 -6.18
CA LYS A 516 -4.63 -18.82 -6.88
C LYS A 516 -3.14 -19.12 -6.78
N MET A 517 -2.71 -19.90 -5.80
CA MET A 517 -1.36 -20.47 -5.81
C MET A 517 -1.25 -21.57 -6.86
N ASP A 518 -2.29 -22.39 -7.01
CA ASP A 518 -2.32 -23.47 -7.99
C ASP A 518 -2.31 -22.91 -9.43
N SER A 519 -2.95 -21.76 -9.68
CA SER A 519 -2.87 -21.05 -10.97
C SER A 519 -1.55 -20.31 -11.21
N GLY A 520 -0.69 -20.17 -10.20
CA GLY A 520 0.59 -19.44 -10.28
C GLY A 520 0.46 -17.91 -10.10
N MET A 521 -0.72 -17.40 -9.72
CA MET A 521 -0.92 -15.99 -9.38
C MET A 521 -0.20 -15.59 -8.10
N ILE A 522 -0.05 -16.50 -7.13
CA ILE A 522 0.55 -16.24 -5.82
C ILE A 522 1.84 -17.05 -5.63
N GLU A 523 2.90 -16.40 -5.20
CA GLU A 523 4.18 -17.04 -4.91
C GLU A 523 4.18 -17.66 -3.50
N ILE A 524 4.56 -18.95 -3.42
CA ILE A 524 4.62 -19.71 -2.14
C ILE A 524 6.01 -19.62 -1.49
N GLY A 525 7.06 -19.36 -2.29
CA GLY A 525 8.46 -19.50 -1.91
C GLY A 525 9.00 -20.91 -2.20
N LYS A 526 10.30 -21.04 -2.52
CA LYS A 526 10.92 -22.29 -3.01
C LYS A 526 10.90 -23.45 -2.01
N THR A 527 10.80 -23.15 -0.71
CA THR A 527 10.87 -24.13 0.38
C THR A 527 9.61 -24.14 1.25
N GLY A 528 8.52 -23.53 0.78
CA GLY A 528 7.26 -23.44 1.51
C GLY A 528 7.21 -22.29 2.53
N GLU A 529 7.97 -21.22 2.31
CA GLU A 529 8.09 -20.08 3.23
C GLU A 529 6.76 -19.43 3.60
N PHE A 530 5.77 -19.44 2.69
CA PHE A 530 4.42 -18.99 2.99
C PHE A 530 3.71 -19.90 4.01
N ALA A 531 3.87 -21.22 3.92
CA ALA A 531 3.25 -22.16 4.85
C ALA A 531 3.76 -21.97 6.28
N SER A 532 5.07 -21.76 6.49
CA SER A 532 5.59 -21.52 7.85
C SER A 532 5.13 -20.18 8.43
N ARG A 533 4.89 -19.14 7.60
CA ARG A 533 4.27 -17.87 8.04
C ARG A 533 2.84 -18.08 8.56
N LEU A 534 2.05 -18.89 7.85
CA LEU A 534 0.71 -19.29 8.28
C LEU A 534 0.76 -20.01 9.63
N VAL A 535 1.65 -20.99 9.78
CA VAL A 535 1.80 -21.77 11.02
C VAL A 535 2.03 -20.87 12.22
N TRP A 536 3.05 -20.02 12.16
CA TRP A 536 3.43 -19.18 13.30
C TRP A 536 2.33 -18.21 13.73
N LEU A 537 1.72 -17.51 12.77
CA LEU A 537 0.79 -16.44 13.08
C LEU A 537 -0.61 -16.96 13.42
N LEU A 538 -1.12 -17.98 12.70
CA LEU A 538 -2.41 -18.59 13.05
C LEU A 538 -2.35 -19.30 14.41
N CYS A 539 -1.22 -19.94 14.73
CA CYS A 539 -1.01 -20.51 16.06
C CYS A 539 -1.12 -19.45 17.17
N LYS A 540 -0.51 -18.28 16.97
CA LYS A 540 -0.57 -17.18 17.94
C LYS A 540 -2.02 -16.67 18.09
N ASP A 541 -2.74 -16.50 16.99
CA ASP A 541 -4.12 -16.04 17.00
C ASP A 541 -5.05 -16.98 17.79
N LEU A 542 -4.93 -18.29 17.52
CA LEU A 542 -5.73 -19.30 18.20
C LEU A 542 -5.38 -19.38 19.70
N LEU A 543 -4.09 -19.24 20.04
CA LEU A 543 -3.69 -19.14 21.45
C LEU A 543 -4.32 -17.93 22.15
N LEU A 544 -4.32 -16.76 21.53
CA LEU A 544 -4.95 -15.56 22.08
C LEU A 544 -6.46 -15.75 22.29
N ARG A 545 -7.15 -16.35 21.31
CA ARG A 545 -8.58 -16.68 21.43
C ARG A 545 -8.84 -17.68 22.56
N LYS A 546 -7.94 -18.63 22.77
CA LYS A 546 -8.02 -19.63 23.84
C LYS A 546 -7.81 -19.01 25.21
N ILE A 547 -6.82 -18.14 25.36
CA ILE A 547 -6.55 -17.40 26.60
C ILE A 547 -7.73 -16.48 26.94
N HIS A 548 -8.29 -15.81 25.95
CA HIS A 548 -9.39 -14.85 26.14
C HIS A 548 -10.77 -15.45 25.81
N LYS A 549 -10.94 -16.77 25.88
CA LYS A 549 -12.17 -17.47 25.48
C LYS A 549 -13.42 -16.94 26.20
N GLU A 550 -13.29 -16.67 27.49
CA GLU A 550 -14.38 -16.14 28.33
C GLU A 550 -14.81 -14.72 27.94
N HIS A 551 -13.93 -13.99 27.25
CA HIS A 551 -14.16 -12.62 26.80
C HIS A 551 -14.51 -12.55 25.31
N LEU A 552 -14.75 -13.66 24.61
CA LEU A 552 -15.03 -13.60 23.16
C LEU A 552 -16.29 -12.79 22.79
N LYS A 553 -17.21 -12.59 23.74
CA LYS A 553 -18.37 -11.69 23.55
C LYS A 553 -18.00 -10.20 23.60
N SER A 554 -16.92 -9.86 24.29
CA SER A 554 -16.35 -8.52 24.39
C SER A 554 -14.83 -8.63 24.50
N PRO A 555 -14.15 -8.99 23.38
CA PRO A 555 -12.72 -9.26 23.42
C PRO A 555 -11.96 -8.00 23.81
N PRO A 556 -10.79 -8.13 24.43
CA PRO A 556 -9.96 -6.97 24.71
C PRO A 556 -9.64 -6.23 23.41
N GLU A 557 -9.49 -4.90 23.52
CA GLU A 557 -9.06 -4.09 22.39
C GLU A 557 -7.74 -4.63 21.83
N VAL A 558 -7.61 -4.52 20.51
CA VAL A 558 -6.40 -4.89 19.77
C VAL A 558 -5.87 -6.31 20.09
N LEU A 559 -6.77 -7.26 20.39
CA LEU A 559 -6.48 -8.66 20.77
C LEU A 559 -5.31 -9.30 20.01
N TYR A 560 -5.33 -9.27 18.67
CA TYR A 560 -4.32 -9.92 17.82
C TYR A 560 -2.91 -9.27 17.89
N CYS A 561 -2.79 -8.07 18.46
CA CYS A 561 -1.54 -7.36 18.69
C CYS A 561 -0.98 -7.53 20.11
N ARG A 562 -1.61 -8.37 20.96
CA ARG A 562 -1.13 -8.65 22.32
C ARG A 562 0.02 -9.66 22.31
N GLU A 563 0.91 -9.52 23.28
CA GLU A 563 2.00 -10.45 23.54
C GLU A 563 1.49 -11.77 24.15
N VAL A 564 2.21 -12.88 23.91
CA VAL A 564 1.95 -14.19 24.52
C VAL A 564 3.24 -14.80 25.07
N SER A 565 3.11 -15.62 26.12
CA SER A 565 4.24 -16.34 26.72
C SER A 565 4.88 -17.30 25.70
N VAL A 566 6.21 -17.25 25.58
CA VAL A 566 6.98 -18.16 24.69
C VAL A 566 6.69 -19.63 25.00
N PRO A 567 6.76 -20.09 26.27
CA PRO A 567 6.36 -21.46 26.62
C PRO A 567 4.97 -21.86 26.11
N GLN A 568 3.95 -21.04 26.34
CA GLN A 568 2.57 -21.34 25.88
C GLN A 568 2.48 -21.35 24.36
N PHE A 569 3.17 -20.42 23.69
CA PHE A 569 3.21 -20.32 22.24
C PHE A 569 3.87 -21.54 21.58
N LEU A 570 5.01 -21.99 22.11
CA LEU A 570 5.69 -23.19 21.63
C LEU A 570 4.88 -24.45 21.85
N GLU A 571 4.21 -24.59 23.01
CA GLU A 571 3.34 -25.73 23.29
C GLU A 571 2.07 -25.72 22.43
N MET A 572 1.51 -24.55 22.11
CA MET A 572 0.42 -24.43 21.15
C MET A 572 0.86 -24.87 19.75
N CYS A 573 2.05 -24.43 19.33
CA CYS A 573 2.55 -24.68 17.98
C CYS A 573 2.96 -26.14 17.77
N PHE A 574 3.76 -26.71 18.67
CA PHE A 574 4.44 -28.00 18.49
C PHE A 574 4.01 -29.08 19.50
N GLY A 575 3.06 -28.78 20.39
CA GLY A 575 2.68 -29.64 21.51
C GLY A 575 3.74 -29.69 22.62
N LYS A 576 3.44 -30.44 23.69
CA LYS A 576 4.37 -30.64 24.83
C LYS A 576 5.68 -31.33 24.43
N SER A 577 5.71 -31.99 23.27
CA SER A 577 6.90 -32.60 22.65
C SER A 577 7.95 -31.60 22.19
N VAL A 578 7.63 -30.30 22.16
CA VAL A 578 8.58 -29.24 21.81
C VAL A 578 9.78 -29.17 22.75
N TRP A 579 9.61 -29.58 24.00
CA TRP A 579 10.67 -29.54 24.99
C TRP A 579 11.60 -30.76 24.87
N PRO A 580 12.89 -30.61 25.21
CA PRO A 580 13.84 -31.71 25.15
C PRO A 580 13.33 -32.97 25.86
N LYS A 581 13.64 -34.14 25.29
CA LYS A 581 13.31 -35.43 25.93
C LYS A 581 14.06 -35.65 27.23
N ASP A 582 15.32 -35.19 27.29
CA ASP A 582 16.13 -35.17 28.50
C ASP A 582 15.54 -34.21 29.54
N GLN A 583 15.26 -34.71 30.74
CA GLN A 583 14.58 -33.96 31.80
C GLN A 583 15.35 -32.71 32.23
N LEU A 584 16.68 -32.80 32.34
CA LEU A 584 17.52 -31.70 32.80
C LEU A 584 17.61 -30.59 31.74
N GLN A 585 17.65 -30.95 30.46
CA GLN A 585 17.54 -29.99 29.36
C GLN A 585 16.16 -29.32 29.32
N ARG A 586 15.08 -30.08 29.55
CA ARG A 586 13.70 -29.56 29.58
C ARG A 586 13.52 -28.52 30.68
N GLU A 587 13.87 -28.86 31.91
CA GLU A 587 13.75 -27.95 33.06
C GLU A 587 14.59 -26.69 32.85
N ALA A 588 15.81 -26.84 32.32
CA ALA A 588 16.67 -25.70 32.01
C ALA A 588 16.10 -24.79 30.91
N ALA A 589 15.49 -25.37 29.87
CA ALA A 589 14.86 -24.60 28.79
C ALA A 589 13.61 -23.86 29.29
N GLN A 590 12.72 -24.55 30.01
CA GLN A 590 11.50 -23.95 30.55
C GLN A 590 11.80 -22.81 31.51
N GLU A 591 12.79 -22.98 32.39
CA GLU A 591 13.23 -21.92 33.29
C GLU A 591 13.86 -20.75 32.53
N ALA A 592 14.67 -21.03 31.50
CA ALA A 592 15.31 -20.00 30.70
C ALA A 592 14.31 -19.07 29.98
N PHE A 593 13.17 -19.60 29.54
CA PHE A 593 12.13 -18.85 28.81
C PHE A 593 10.89 -18.50 29.64
N LYS A 594 10.93 -18.70 30.97
CA LYS A 594 9.79 -18.49 31.88
C LYS A 594 9.16 -17.09 31.78
N HIS A 595 9.98 -16.06 31.59
CA HIS A 595 9.57 -14.65 31.49
C HIS A 595 9.80 -14.08 30.08
N ALA A 596 9.79 -14.94 29.06
CA ALA A 596 9.95 -14.58 27.67
C ALA A 596 8.60 -14.52 26.96
N TYR A 597 8.43 -13.51 26.11
CA TYR A 597 7.19 -13.23 25.38
C TYR A 597 7.47 -12.97 23.91
N VAL A 598 6.52 -13.32 23.05
CA VAL A 598 6.53 -12.96 21.63
C VAL A 598 5.37 -12.03 21.32
N ASN A 599 5.59 -11.07 20.42
CA ASN A 599 4.52 -10.22 19.93
C ASN A 599 4.68 -9.88 18.45
N PHE A 600 3.81 -10.47 17.63
CA PHE A 600 3.66 -10.12 16.22
C PHE A 600 2.22 -10.38 15.74
N SER A 601 1.66 -9.50 14.93
CA SER A 601 0.30 -9.57 14.36
C SER A 601 0.30 -9.78 12.85
N HIS A 602 1.45 -9.53 12.21
CA HIS A 602 1.67 -9.63 10.77
C HIS A 602 3.15 -9.87 10.42
N TRP A 603 3.37 -10.27 9.18
CA TRP A 603 4.67 -10.43 8.56
C TRP A 603 5.04 -9.22 7.70
N ILE A 604 6.32 -8.86 7.71
CA ILE A 604 6.94 -7.94 6.75
C ILE A 604 8.01 -8.68 5.95
N SER A 605 8.29 -8.24 4.72
CA SER A 605 9.41 -8.77 3.94
C SER A 605 10.59 -7.84 4.01
N MET A 606 11.78 -8.40 4.20
CA MET A 606 13.04 -7.68 4.05
C MET A 606 13.47 -7.70 2.58
N THR A 607 14.08 -6.61 2.15
CA THR A 607 14.63 -6.44 0.80
C THR A 607 16.15 -6.56 0.75
N GLN A 608 16.78 -6.54 1.92
CA GLN A 608 18.22 -6.65 2.12
C GLN A 608 18.50 -7.59 3.31
N ASP A 609 19.74 -8.08 3.37
CA ASP A 609 20.20 -8.92 4.47
C ASP A 609 20.04 -8.21 5.83
N ILE A 610 19.83 -9.01 6.87
CA ILE A 610 19.71 -8.50 8.25
C ILE A 610 20.94 -7.69 8.64
N CYS A 611 22.14 -8.16 8.27
CA CYS A 611 23.36 -7.39 8.44
C CYS A 611 24.31 -7.59 7.25
N ASP A 612 24.81 -6.48 6.71
CA ASP A 612 25.88 -6.44 5.71
C ASP A 612 27.03 -5.54 6.22
N LYS A 613 28.26 -5.82 5.79
CA LYS A 613 29.50 -5.08 6.09
C LYS A 613 29.37 -3.58 5.77
N LYS A 614 28.55 -3.21 4.79
CA LYS A 614 28.34 -1.81 4.37
C LYS A 614 27.33 -1.03 5.22
N ARG A 615 26.54 -1.70 6.07
CA ARG A 615 25.43 -1.08 6.82
C ARG A 615 25.93 -0.48 8.14
N LYS A 616 26.08 0.85 8.22
CA LYS A 616 26.45 1.58 9.46
C LYS A 616 25.53 2.79 9.67
N PRO A 617 24.93 3.00 10.86
CA PRO A 617 25.03 2.24 12.12
C PRO A 617 23.84 1.27 12.35
N TRP A 618 23.95 -0.01 11.96
CA TRP A 618 22.91 -1.01 12.21
C TRP A 618 23.07 -1.71 13.57
N CYS A 619 22.01 -1.71 14.39
CA CYS A 619 21.94 -2.45 15.67
C CYS A 619 20.79 -3.48 15.64
N PRO A 620 21.09 -4.80 15.61
CA PRO A 620 20.05 -5.84 15.58
C PRO A 620 19.09 -5.80 16.77
N LYS A 621 19.55 -5.45 17.98
CA LYS A 621 18.69 -5.34 19.16
C LYS A 621 17.68 -4.19 19.03
N THR A 622 18.12 -3.05 18.52
CA THR A 622 17.26 -1.90 18.21
C THR A 622 16.26 -2.26 17.11
N TRP A 623 16.69 -3.00 16.08
CA TRP A 623 15.81 -3.51 15.04
C TRP A 623 14.74 -4.47 15.59
N LEU A 624 15.10 -5.41 16.47
CA LEU A 624 14.13 -6.28 17.15
C LEU A 624 13.15 -5.49 18.01
N LEU A 625 13.60 -4.43 18.69
CA LEU A 625 12.72 -3.55 19.45
C LEU A 625 11.75 -2.79 18.53
N ARG A 626 12.18 -2.35 17.35
CA ARG A 626 11.30 -1.75 16.33
C ARG A 626 10.23 -2.73 15.86
N LEU A 627 10.63 -3.97 15.55
CA LEU A 627 9.68 -5.04 15.19
C LEU A 627 8.67 -5.28 16.32
N TRP A 628 9.15 -5.33 17.57
CA TRP A 628 8.30 -5.49 18.74
C TRP A 628 7.29 -4.35 18.89
N SER A 629 7.73 -3.10 18.76
CA SER A 629 6.88 -1.90 18.85
C SER A 629 5.80 -1.84 17.78
N ARG A 630 6.05 -2.45 16.61
CA ARG A 630 5.07 -2.59 15.52
C ARG A 630 4.27 -3.89 15.59
N THR A 631 4.56 -4.79 16.51
CA THR A 631 4.01 -6.15 16.50
C THR A 631 4.26 -6.84 15.14
N ALA A 632 5.48 -6.76 14.62
CA ALA A 632 5.85 -7.33 13.32
C ALA A 632 6.82 -8.51 13.48
N ALA A 633 6.70 -9.50 12.59
CA ALA A 633 7.71 -10.53 12.35
C ALA A 633 8.28 -10.34 10.93
N ALA A 634 9.53 -10.75 10.70
CA ALA A 634 10.23 -10.51 9.45
C ALA A 634 10.46 -11.82 8.66
N GLN A 635 10.05 -11.83 7.40
CA GLN A 635 10.55 -12.72 6.36
C GLN A 635 11.85 -12.11 5.81
N CYS A 636 12.93 -12.89 5.81
CA CYS A 636 14.22 -12.45 5.31
C CYS A 636 14.21 -12.34 3.78
N CYS A 637 15.15 -11.55 3.24
CA CYS A 637 15.32 -11.43 1.80
C CYS A 637 15.82 -12.74 1.18
N HIS A 638 15.71 -12.83 -0.15
CA HIS A 638 16.23 -13.98 -0.86
C HIS A 638 17.73 -14.16 -0.59
N GLN A 639 18.16 -15.40 -0.38
CA GLN A 639 19.56 -15.78 -0.10
C GLN A 639 20.13 -15.34 1.25
N GLN A 640 19.33 -14.77 2.16
CA GLN A 640 19.76 -14.53 3.54
C GLN A 640 20.40 -15.81 4.11
N PRO A 641 21.66 -15.75 4.57
CA PRO A 641 22.31 -16.94 5.09
C PRO A 641 21.64 -17.45 6.37
N LEU A 642 21.56 -18.79 6.45
CA LEU A 642 21.14 -19.61 7.61
C LEU A 642 19.66 -19.57 7.99
N ILE A 643 18.96 -18.46 7.79
CA ILE A 643 17.59 -18.26 8.27
C ILE A 643 16.71 -17.59 7.22
N ASP A 644 15.44 -17.92 7.28
CA ASP A 644 14.40 -17.39 6.39
C ASP A 644 13.47 -16.42 7.16
N LYS A 645 13.41 -16.52 8.50
CA LYS A 645 12.48 -15.74 9.34
C LYS A 645 13.04 -15.33 10.68
N VAL A 646 12.57 -14.18 11.17
CA VAL A 646 12.86 -13.64 12.51
C VAL A 646 11.57 -13.22 13.20
N MET A 647 11.39 -13.64 14.46
CA MET A 647 10.36 -13.12 15.36
C MET A 647 11.02 -12.55 16.63
N PRO A 648 10.64 -11.35 17.09
CA PRO A 648 11.22 -10.76 18.30
C PRO A 648 10.72 -11.46 19.56
N ILE A 649 11.63 -11.68 20.51
CA ILE A 649 11.34 -12.14 21.87
C ILE A 649 11.68 -10.99 22.83
N CYS A 650 10.74 -10.65 23.72
CA CYS A 650 10.99 -9.74 24.84
C CYS A 650 11.11 -10.51 26.14
N PHE A 651 12.18 -10.29 26.89
CA PHE A 651 12.34 -10.78 28.26
C PHE A 651 11.94 -9.69 29.26
N LYS A 652 10.91 -9.94 30.07
CA LYS A 652 10.52 -9.02 31.14
C LYS A 652 11.47 -9.11 32.33
N GLN A 653 12.03 -10.31 32.56
CA GLN A 653 12.99 -10.60 33.63
C GLN A 653 13.96 -11.70 33.18
N TYR A 654 15.22 -11.65 33.62
CA TYR A 654 16.17 -12.73 33.38
C TYR A 654 17.26 -12.81 34.47
N LYS A 655 17.37 -13.97 35.13
CA LYS A 655 18.36 -14.25 36.20
C LYS A 655 18.43 -13.20 37.33
N GLY A 656 17.34 -12.48 37.60
CA GLY A 656 17.30 -11.41 38.60
C GLY A 656 18.11 -10.16 38.24
N GLY A 657 18.66 -10.07 37.03
CA GLY A 657 19.33 -8.86 36.54
C GLY A 657 18.30 -7.81 36.11
N GLN A 658 18.64 -6.53 36.32
CA GLN A 658 17.89 -5.42 35.74
C GLN A 658 18.42 -5.12 34.33
N PHE A 659 17.51 -4.83 33.42
CA PHE A 659 17.85 -4.34 32.08
C PHE A 659 18.07 -2.84 32.13
N GLU A 660 19.03 -2.33 31.37
CA GLU A 660 19.29 -0.88 31.29
C GLU A 660 18.26 -0.17 30.41
N ASN A 661 17.82 -0.83 29.33
CA ASN A 661 16.93 -0.28 28.33
C ASN A 661 16.14 -1.39 27.62
N GLY A 662 15.14 -1.01 26.82
CA GLY A 662 14.26 -1.93 26.10
C GLY A 662 14.97 -2.81 25.07
N LYS A 663 16.03 -2.32 24.41
CA LYS A 663 16.78 -3.13 23.43
C LYS A 663 17.53 -4.27 24.10
N ASP A 664 17.91 -4.13 25.37
CA ASP A 664 18.58 -5.18 26.15
C ASP A 664 17.62 -6.29 26.61
N GLN A 665 16.30 -6.06 26.51
CA GLN A 665 15.27 -7.07 26.72
C GLN A 665 15.04 -7.95 25.47
N MET A 666 15.62 -7.58 24.33
CA MET A 666 15.35 -8.22 23.05
C MET A 666 16.24 -9.45 22.81
N SER A 667 15.59 -10.51 22.32
CA SER A 667 16.18 -11.69 21.73
C SER A 667 15.33 -12.12 20.53
N LEU A 668 15.59 -13.28 19.92
CA LEU A 668 14.87 -13.70 18.73
C LEU A 668 14.56 -15.21 18.67
N ILE A 669 13.51 -15.51 17.90
CA ILE A 669 13.33 -16.79 17.23
C ILE A 669 13.91 -16.63 15.81
N ALA A 670 14.88 -17.45 15.44
CA ALA A 670 15.45 -17.53 14.11
C ALA A 670 14.99 -18.85 13.47
N ALA A 671 14.24 -18.78 12.38
CA ALA A 671 13.69 -19.96 11.73
C ALA A 671 14.21 -20.12 10.30
N SER A 672 14.46 -21.36 9.89
CA SER A 672 14.74 -21.72 8.50
C SER A 672 13.74 -22.76 7.99
N ASP A 673 13.31 -22.58 6.74
CA ASP A 673 12.41 -23.47 6.02
C ASP A 673 13.18 -24.37 5.06
N LYS A 674 12.80 -25.64 5.06
CA LYS A 674 13.32 -26.70 4.22
C LYS A 674 12.15 -27.51 3.68
N ALA A 675 12.34 -27.98 2.46
CA ALA A 675 11.42 -28.90 1.81
C ALA A 675 12.17 -30.17 1.39
N GLY A 676 12.92 -30.76 2.34
CA GLY A 676 13.74 -31.93 2.10
C GLY A 676 12.90 -33.19 1.89
N LYS A 677 13.42 -34.16 1.12
CA LYS A 677 12.79 -35.48 0.96
C LYS A 677 13.01 -36.40 2.16
N LYS A 678 14.06 -36.16 2.95
CA LYS A 678 14.48 -36.96 4.09
C LYS A 678 14.73 -36.06 5.29
N PRO A 679 14.39 -36.49 6.51
CA PRO A 679 14.61 -35.67 7.69
C PRO A 679 16.11 -35.51 7.95
N ASN A 680 16.52 -34.27 8.23
CA ASN A 680 17.86 -33.98 8.72
C ASN A 680 17.82 -33.06 9.95
N PRO A 681 17.64 -33.64 11.17
CA PRO A 681 17.60 -32.89 12.41
C PRO A 681 18.88 -32.11 12.73
N SER A 682 20.00 -32.43 12.09
CA SER A 682 21.27 -31.74 12.33
C SER A 682 21.31 -30.33 11.73
N ASN A 683 20.43 -30.03 10.76
CA ASN A 683 20.37 -28.73 10.08
C ASN A 683 20.16 -27.56 11.05
N VAL A 684 19.35 -27.74 12.10
CA VAL A 684 19.11 -26.68 13.09
C VAL A 684 20.38 -26.26 13.84
N ASN A 685 21.44 -27.09 13.84
CA ASN A 685 22.70 -26.77 14.51
C ASN A 685 23.57 -25.76 13.73
N SER A 686 23.32 -25.55 12.43
CA SER A 686 24.06 -24.56 11.65
C SER A 686 23.60 -23.13 11.93
N ILE A 687 22.36 -22.95 12.40
CA ILE A 687 21.81 -21.65 12.74
C ILE A 687 22.61 -21.06 13.92
N ALA A 688 23.21 -19.90 13.68
CA ALA A 688 24.06 -19.20 14.64
C ALA A 688 23.78 -17.70 14.61
N ARG A 689 23.22 -17.14 15.69
CA ARG A 689 22.84 -15.72 15.77
C ARG A 689 24.03 -14.74 15.69
N ASN A 690 25.23 -15.21 16.00
CA ASN A 690 26.48 -14.45 15.92
C ASN A 690 27.14 -14.51 14.53
N HIS A 691 26.54 -15.21 13.57
CA HIS A 691 26.98 -15.19 12.18
C HIS A 691 26.97 -13.76 11.63
N ASP A 692 27.90 -13.45 10.74
CA ASP A 692 28.09 -12.09 10.21
C ASP A 692 26.87 -11.50 9.49
N SER A 693 26.00 -12.36 8.96
CA SER A 693 24.75 -11.94 8.31
C SER A 693 23.59 -11.68 9.27
N ILE A 694 23.76 -11.89 10.58
CA ILE A 694 22.71 -11.71 11.61
C ILE A 694 23.20 -10.78 12.73
N ARG A 695 24.39 -11.04 13.28
CA ARG A 695 25.09 -10.27 14.33
C ARG A 695 24.24 -9.90 15.56
N CYS A 696 23.23 -10.70 15.89
CA CYS A 696 22.40 -10.46 17.06
C CYS A 696 22.98 -11.13 18.30
N VAL A 697 24.06 -10.55 18.85
CA VAL A 697 24.73 -11.06 20.06
C VAL A 697 24.09 -10.46 21.33
N THR A 698 23.58 -11.32 22.21
CA THR A 698 22.94 -10.94 23.49
C THR A 698 23.21 -12.01 24.56
N ALA A 699 23.23 -11.64 25.84
CA ALA A 699 23.34 -12.62 26.93
C ALA A 699 22.04 -13.42 27.17
N LEU A 700 20.94 -13.03 26.50
CA LEU A 700 19.63 -13.66 26.64
C LEU A 700 19.54 -14.99 25.89
N PRO A 701 18.72 -15.95 26.37
CA PRO A 701 18.37 -17.15 25.62
C PRO A 701 17.66 -16.81 24.31
N TRP A 702 17.80 -17.68 23.31
CA TRP A 702 17.20 -17.51 21.98
C TRP A 702 16.78 -18.86 21.39
N ILE A 703 15.99 -18.83 20.32
CA ILE A 703 15.41 -20.04 19.73
C ILE A 703 15.86 -20.16 18.28
N ALA A 704 16.35 -21.33 17.89
CA ALA A 704 16.60 -21.70 16.50
C ALA A 704 15.61 -22.79 16.08
N VAL A 705 14.93 -22.59 14.95
CA VAL A 705 13.94 -23.54 14.43
C VAL A 705 14.27 -23.93 13.00
N THR A 706 14.15 -25.21 12.67
CA THR A 706 14.12 -25.67 11.28
C THR A 706 12.78 -26.35 11.00
N PHE A 707 12.04 -25.82 10.04
CA PHE A 707 10.83 -26.42 9.47
C PHE A 707 11.21 -27.26 8.27
N ASP A 708 11.13 -28.58 8.38
CA ASP A 708 11.38 -29.51 7.27
C ASP A 708 10.04 -30.06 6.75
N MET A 709 9.30 -29.20 6.05
CA MET A 709 7.89 -29.43 5.72
C MET A 709 7.71 -30.46 4.60
N GLY A 710 8.72 -30.69 3.77
CA GLY A 710 8.67 -31.68 2.68
C GLY A 710 8.77 -33.13 3.14
N VAL A 711 9.16 -33.36 4.40
CA VAL A 711 9.28 -34.69 4.97
C VAL A 711 7.91 -35.21 5.37
N LYS A 712 7.51 -36.39 4.89
CA LYS A 712 6.21 -37.00 5.26
C LYS A 712 6.13 -37.43 6.73
N GLN A 713 7.25 -37.83 7.31
CA GLN A 713 7.30 -38.29 8.70
C GLN A 713 7.16 -37.11 9.65
N SER A 714 6.21 -37.23 10.57
CA SER A 714 6.04 -36.28 11.68
C SER A 714 7.10 -36.48 12.74
N ALA A 715 7.90 -35.46 13.02
CA ALA A 715 8.79 -35.47 14.19
C ALA A 715 9.09 -34.06 14.69
N VAL A 716 9.06 -33.90 16.02
CA VAL A 716 9.57 -32.73 16.73
C VAL A 716 10.73 -33.19 17.62
N HIS A 717 11.91 -32.64 17.40
CA HIS A 717 13.10 -32.91 18.19
C HIS A 717 13.70 -31.60 18.69
N SER A 718 14.06 -31.54 19.96
CA SER A 718 14.69 -30.35 20.52
C SER A 718 15.81 -30.66 21.49
N THR A 719 16.73 -29.70 21.59
CA THR A 719 17.88 -29.75 22.49
C THR A 719 18.10 -28.39 23.14
N PHE A 720 18.62 -28.40 24.36
CA PHE A 720 19.01 -27.20 25.08
C PHE A 720 20.30 -27.45 25.87
N PRO A 721 21.26 -26.51 25.89
CA PRO A 721 22.54 -26.75 26.56
C PRO A 721 22.42 -26.70 28.09
N THR A 722 23.10 -27.65 28.73
CA THR A 722 23.23 -27.78 30.19
C THR A 722 24.72 -27.82 30.59
N ARG A 723 25.05 -27.48 31.86
CA ARG A 723 26.45 -27.52 32.36
C ARG A 723 27.15 -28.87 32.09
N LYS A 724 26.43 -30.00 32.19
CA LYS A 724 26.95 -31.34 31.85
C LYS A 724 27.20 -31.51 30.35
N SER A 725 26.28 -31.05 29.49
CA SER A 725 26.44 -31.13 28.03
C SER A 725 27.63 -30.32 27.51
N ILE A 726 27.88 -29.13 28.09
CA ILE A 726 29.00 -28.25 27.72
C ILE A 726 30.34 -28.93 28.06
N ARG A 727 30.45 -29.56 29.24
CA ARG A 727 31.64 -30.35 29.62
C ARG A 727 31.87 -31.54 28.69
N LYS A 728 30.80 -32.25 28.29
CA LYS A 728 30.89 -33.38 27.34
C LYS A 728 31.34 -32.91 25.96
N ARG A 729 30.84 -31.76 25.48
CA ARG A 729 31.24 -31.13 24.20
C ARG A 729 32.70 -30.66 24.23
N LYS A 730 33.15 -30.04 25.33
CA LYS A 730 34.58 -29.69 25.53
C LYS A 730 35.46 -30.94 25.50
N LYS A 731 35.07 -32.02 26.17
CA LYS A 731 35.81 -33.29 26.19
C LYS A 731 35.84 -33.97 24.81
N ALA A 732 34.75 -33.88 24.04
CA ALA A 732 34.67 -34.41 22.67
C ALA A 732 35.48 -33.56 21.67
N LYS A 733 35.44 -32.24 21.78
CA LYS A 733 36.24 -31.32 20.93
C LYS A 733 37.74 -31.42 21.24
N ALA A 734 38.10 -31.55 22.53
CA ALA A 734 39.47 -31.84 22.93
C ALA A 734 39.95 -33.20 22.39
N ARG A 735 39.11 -34.24 22.42
CA ARG A 735 39.40 -35.55 21.79
C ARG A 735 39.47 -35.52 20.27
N ALA A 736 38.72 -34.64 19.61
CA ALA A 736 38.75 -34.50 18.15
C ALA A 736 39.93 -33.64 17.66
N GLN A 737 40.48 -32.79 18.52
CA GLN A 737 41.66 -31.97 18.23
C GLN A 737 42.97 -32.65 18.65
N LEU A 738 42.93 -33.59 19.59
CA LEU A 738 44.03 -34.47 19.95
C LEU A 738 43.84 -35.83 19.25
N GLY A 739 44.35 -35.94 18.02
CA GLY A 739 44.71 -37.26 17.48
C GLY A 739 45.68 -37.94 18.44
N GLU A 740 45.44 -39.23 18.68
CA GLU A 740 46.20 -40.16 19.53
C GLU A 740 47.57 -39.67 20.05
N SER A 741 47.60 -39.22 21.31
CA SER A 741 48.75 -39.39 22.22
C SER A 741 48.33 -39.02 23.63
N GLU A 742 48.46 -39.95 24.58
CA GLU A 742 48.24 -39.72 26.00
C GLU A 742 49.27 -38.72 26.55
N ALA A 743 48.80 -37.55 26.98
CA ALA A 743 49.49 -36.75 27.99
C ALA A 743 48.45 -35.99 28.85
N ALA A 744 48.61 -36.08 30.16
CA ALA A 744 47.72 -35.53 31.17
C ALA A 744 47.58 -34.00 31.07
N PRO A 745 46.40 -33.42 31.38
CA PRO A 745 46.20 -31.98 31.27
C PRO A 745 46.88 -31.23 32.44
N LYS A 746 47.74 -30.26 32.11
CA LYS A 746 48.20 -29.24 33.06
C LYS A 746 47.05 -28.26 33.34
N GLU A 747 46.70 -28.14 34.61
CA GLU A 747 45.84 -27.07 35.12
C GLU A 747 46.62 -25.74 35.12
N GLY A 748 45.99 -24.66 34.67
CA GLY A 748 46.50 -23.31 34.83
C GLY A 748 46.48 -22.47 33.55
N LEU A 749 45.30 -21.95 33.20
CA LEU A 749 45.07 -20.68 32.51
C LEU A 749 43.55 -20.53 32.38
N GLU A 750 42.98 -19.55 33.07
CA GLU A 750 41.58 -19.15 32.92
C GLU A 750 41.35 -18.55 31.52
N GLU A 751 41.19 -19.41 30.52
CA GLU A 751 40.65 -19.01 29.22
C GLU A 751 39.19 -18.56 29.42
N LYS A 752 38.93 -17.29 29.10
CA LYS A 752 37.59 -16.69 29.00
C LYS A 752 36.63 -17.68 28.33
N ILE A 753 35.64 -18.13 29.10
CA ILE A 753 34.63 -19.10 28.69
C ILE A 753 33.93 -18.58 27.42
N PRO A 754 34.01 -19.27 26.27
CA PRO A 754 33.26 -18.86 25.09
C PRO A 754 31.77 -18.92 25.44
N ASP A 755 31.08 -17.85 25.05
CA ASP A 755 29.68 -17.56 25.29
C ASP A 755 28.83 -18.84 25.38
N LYS A 756 28.15 -19.05 26.52
CA LYS A 756 27.27 -20.21 26.69
C LYS A 756 26.11 -19.98 25.72
N ASP A 757 26.15 -20.58 24.54
CA ASP A 757 25.09 -20.49 23.53
C ASP A 757 23.77 -21.04 24.11
N LEU A 758 22.98 -20.22 24.81
CA LEU A 758 21.70 -20.58 25.44
C LEU A 758 20.59 -20.66 24.38
N CYS A 759 20.78 -21.57 23.42
CA CYS A 759 19.88 -21.77 22.30
C CYS A 759 18.97 -22.97 22.54
N LEU A 760 17.65 -22.76 22.47
CA LEU A 760 16.69 -23.85 22.27
C LEU A 760 16.62 -24.15 20.78
N ARG A 761 17.13 -25.32 20.39
CA ARG A 761 17.14 -25.77 19.00
C ARG A 761 15.98 -26.71 18.78
N ILE A 762 15.10 -26.39 17.84
CA ILE A 762 13.90 -27.16 17.51
C ILE A 762 13.96 -27.57 16.03
N TYR A 763 13.89 -28.86 15.78
CA TYR A 763 13.67 -29.41 14.46
C TYR A 763 12.24 -29.96 14.39
N ALA A 764 11.45 -29.47 13.45
CA ALA A 764 10.08 -29.92 13.20
C ALA A 764 9.97 -30.39 11.75
N SER A 765 9.41 -31.58 11.54
CA SER A 765 9.29 -32.20 10.21
C SER A 765 7.88 -32.70 9.98
N GLY A 766 7.39 -32.49 8.76
CA GLY A 766 6.02 -32.82 8.34
C GLY A 766 4.99 -31.74 8.66
N MET A 767 4.14 -31.44 7.68
CA MET A 767 3.02 -30.49 7.81
C MET A 767 1.74 -31.25 8.19
N ASN A 768 1.53 -31.54 9.47
CA ASN A 768 0.35 -32.29 9.91
C ASN A 768 0.03 -32.01 11.39
N THR A 769 -1.13 -32.49 11.85
CA THR A 769 -1.60 -32.32 13.23
C THR A 769 -0.72 -32.98 14.29
N ASN A 770 0.11 -33.97 13.94
CA ASN A 770 1.04 -34.57 14.90
C ASN A 770 2.25 -33.67 15.17
N THR A 771 2.73 -32.94 14.16
CA THR A 771 3.82 -31.96 14.30
C THR A 771 3.29 -30.62 14.79
N PHE A 772 2.10 -30.22 14.31
CA PHE A 772 1.43 -28.96 14.60
C PHE A 772 0.03 -29.20 15.15
N PRO A 773 -0.12 -29.50 16.47
CA PRO A 773 -1.40 -29.90 17.05
C PRO A 773 -2.52 -28.87 16.90
N PHE A 774 -2.21 -27.57 16.86
CA PHE A 774 -3.21 -26.53 16.69
C PHE A 774 -3.98 -26.63 15.36
N LEU A 775 -3.43 -27.31 14.33
CA LEU A 775 -4.13 -27.52 13.06
C LEU A 775 -5.44 -28.30 13.27
N ALA A 776 -5.50 -29.17 14.29
CA ALA A 776 -6.72 -29.90 14.63
C ALA A 776 -7.82 -29.00 15.22
N GLU A 777 -7.48 -27.80 15.71
CA GLU A 777 -8.46 -26.82 16.19
C GLU A 777 -9.22 -26.13 15.02
N CYS A 778 -8.78 -26.32 13.77
CA CYS A 778 -9.41 -25.77 12.56
C CYS A 778 -9.59 -26.87 11.50
N PRO A 779 -10.73 -27.59 11.51
CA PRO A 779 -10.95 -28.71 10.58
C PRO A 779 -10.75 -28.32 9.11
N GLY A 780 -9.94 -29.09 8.38
CA GLY A 780 -9.62 -28.87 6.96
C GLY A 780 -8.38 -28.00 6.71
N LEU A 781 -7.88 -27.29 7.73
CA LEU A 781 -6.68 -26.47 7.59
C LEU A 781 -5.44 -27.33 7.29
N ASP A 782 -5.30 -28.48 7.91
CA ASP A 782 -4.19 -29.42 7.68
C ASP A 782 -4.10 -29.90 6.22
N GLY A 783 -5.24 -30.13 5.57
CA GLY A 783 -5.30 -30.47 4.14
C GLY A 783 -4.82 -29.33 3.25
N ILE A 784 -5.27 -28.10 3.53
CA ILE A 784 -4.84 -26.90 2.79
C ILE A 784 -3.32 -26.69 2.96
N MET A 785 -2.83 -26.75 4.21
CA MET A 785 -1.42 -26.58 4.53
C MET A 785 -0.53 -27.61 3.82
N ASN A 786 -0.96 -28.88 3.78
CA ASN A 786 -0.26 -29.91 3.00
C ASN A 786 -0.24 -29.60 1.51
N GLY A 787 -1.37 -29.16 0.94
CA GLY A 787 -1.46 -28.79 -0.46
C GLY A 787 -0.50 -27.66 -0.84
N ILE A 788 -0.37 -26.64 0.00
CA ILE A 788 0.58 -25.53 -0.19
C ILE A 788 2.04 -26.04 -0.17
N VAL A 789 2.38 -26.91 0.79
CA VAL A 789 3.73 -27.47 0.90
C VAL A 789 4.07 -28.39 -0.27
N GLN A 790 3.14 -29.23 -0.73
CA GLN A 790 3.38 -30.09 -1.90
C GLN A 790 3.65 -29.26 -3.15
N ARG A 791 2.89 -28.18 -3.37
CA ARG A 791 3.09 -27.27 -4.51
C ARG A 791 4.47 -26.61 -4.47
N ALA A 792 5.00 -26.28 -3.29
CA ALA A 792 6.34 -25.70 -3.16
C ALA A 792 7.49 -26.67 -3.53
N ILE A 793 7.24 -27.99 -3.51
CA ILE A 793 8.23 -29.04 -3.80
C ILE A 793 8.24 -29.42 -5.29
N GLU A 794 7.22 -29.04 -6.04
CA GLU A 794 7.14 -29.23 -7.49
C GLU A 794 8.08 -28.26 -8.22
N PRO A 795 8.73 -28.68 -9.32
CA PRO A 795 9.59 -27.80 -10.09
C PRO A 795 8.79 -26.62 -10.65
N LEU A 796 9.11 -25.42 -10.19
CA LEU A 796 8.59 -24.17 -10.75
C LEU A 796 9.30 -23.85 -12.07
N THR A 797 8.50 -23.56 -13.10
CA THR A 797 8.91 -22.71 -14.23
C THR A 797 9.36 -21.34 -13.71
N SER A 798 10.40 -20.81 -14.34
CA SER A 798 11.21 -19.61 -14.05
C SER A 798 10.61 -18.53 -13.12
N LEU A 799 11.46 -18.05 -12.22
CA LEU A 799 11.28 -16.83 -11.43
C LEU A 799 11.18 -15.55 -12.29
N PRO A 800 10.61 -14.45 -11.75
CA PRO A 800 9.95 -13.40 -12.52
C PRO A 800 10.90 -12.29 -13.01
N VAL A 801 10.42 -11.60 -14.05
CA VAL A 801 10.92 -10.31 -14.58
C VAL A 801 11.11 -9.21 -13.51
N GLY A 802 10.57 -9.38 -12.29
CA GLY A 802 10.71 -8.44 -11.17
C GLY A 802 12.15 -8.15 -10.74
N GLU A 803 13.12 -9.04 -10.98
CA GLU A 803 14.54 -8.76 -10.70
C GLU A 803 15.12 -7.67 -11.61
N ARG A 804 14.58 -7.47 -12.81
CA ARG A 804 15.03 -6.44 -13.76
C ARG A 804 14.57 -5.03 -13.39
N LEU A 805 13.55 -4.89 -12.54
CA LEU A 805 12.99 -3.59 -12.15
C LEU A 805 13.44 -3.11 -10.76
N ARG A 806 14.17 -3.95 -10.02
CA ARG A 806 14.79 -3.60 -8.73
C ARG A 806 15.70 -2.36 -8.80
N PRO A 807 16.43 -2.08 -9.90
CA PRO A 807 17.24 -0.87 -10.04
C PRO A 807 16.44 0.44 -10.18
N VAL A 808 15.14 0.38 -10.50
CA VAL A 808 14.25 1.55 -10.57
C VAL A 808 13.79 1.98 -9.15
N MET A 809 14.07 1.15 -8.13
CA MET A 809 13.76 1.41 -6.73
C MET A 809 14.79 2.37 -6.12
N ARG A 810 14.59 3.68 -6.28
CA ARG A 810 15.37 4.66 -5.54
C ARG A 810 14.72 5.08 -4.21
N PHE A 811 13.40 4.95 -4.05
CA PHE A 811 12.67 5.42 -2.86
C PHE A 811 11.37 4.62 -2.62
N GLY A 812 11.00 4.34 -1.34
CA GLY A 812 9.68 3.81 -0.97
C GLY A 812 9.60 2.70 0.10
N GLU A 813 10.71 2.17 0.62
CA GLU A 813 10.66 1.12 1.64
C GLU A 813 10.39 1.67 3.06
N THR A 814 9.32 1.23 3.72
CA THR A 814 9.00 1.64 5.11
C THR A 814 10.02 1.17 6.16
N THR A 815 11.03 0.39 5.75
CA THR A 815 12.14 -0.11 6.58
C THR A 815 13.49 0.51 6.26
N ALA A 816 13.59 1.30 5.18
CA ALA A 816 14.80 2.02 4.85
C ALA A 816 15.04 3.13 5.90
N GLU A 817 16.30 3.34 6.26
CA GLU A 817 16.70 4.27 7.32
C GLU A 817 16.17 5.69 7.09
N GLU A 818 16.13 6.13 5.82
CA GLU A 818 15.54 7.39 5.37
C GLU A 818 14.05 7.54 5.70
N ASN A 819 13.27 6.46 5.59
CA ASN A 819 11.83 6.44 5.88
C ASN A 819 11.53 6.26 7.38
N LEU A 820 12.56 5.99 8.19
CA LEU A 820 12.50 5.90 9.65
C LEU A 820 13.12 7.11 10.36
N ARG A 821 13.56 8.15 9.62
CA ARG A 821 14.23 9.32 10.22
C ARG A 821 13.38 10.07 11.25
N TRP A 822 12.06 9.99 11.15
CA TRP A 822 11.11 10.55 12.11
C TRP A 822 11.26 9.94 13.52
N GLU A 823 11.75 8.70 13.62
CA GLU A 823 11.90 7.96 14.89
C GLU A 823 12.84 8.64 15.88
N TYR A 824 13.82 9.40 15.39
CA TYR A 824 14.83 10.04 16.23
C TYR A 824 14.34 11.30 16.95
N GLY A 825 13.16 11.82 16.59
CA GLY A 825 12.60 13.06 17.15
C GLY A 825 13.43 14.31 16.83
N LYS A 826 12.76 15.47 16.71
CA LYS A 826 13.34 16.83 16.51
C LYS A 826 14.67 16.89 15.75
N GLN A 827 14.77 16.29 14.58
CA GLN A 827 15.67 16.80 13.56
C GLN A 827 14.79 17.54 12.56
N LEU A 828 14.88 18.87 12.61
CA LEU A 828 14.40 19.71 11.52
C LEU A 828 15.00 19.19 10.20
N PRO A 829 14.29 19.34 9.07
CA PRO A 829 14.88 19.07 7.76
C PRO A 829 16.25 19.73 7.70
N ARG A 830 17.31 18.95 7.45
CA ARG A 830 18.61 19.57 7.18
C ARG A 830 18.42 20.43 5.96
N GLY A 831 18.78 21.71 6.07
CA GLY A 831 18.96 22.55 4.89
C GLY A 831 19.97 21.88 3.95
N PRO A 832 19.97 22.25 2.66
CA PRO A 832 20.90 21.67 1.70
C PRO A 832 22.32 21.77 2.26
N GLU A 833 22.96 20.62 2.46
CA GLU A 833 24.37 20.55 2.84
C GLU A 833 25.14 21.24 1.71
N VAL A 834 25.80 22.36 2.03
CA VAL A 834 26.80 22.95 1.16
C VAL A 834 27.89 21.88 1.05
N GLU A 835 27.97 21.24 -0.12
CA GLU A 835 29.10 20.36 -0.44
C GLU A 835 30.38 21.20 -0.29
N ASP A 836 31.14 20.93 0.77
CA ASP A 836 32.51 21.40 0.89
C ASP A 836 33.27 20.86 -0.32
N GLN A 837 33.61 21.77 -1.22
CA GLN A 837 34.42 21.54 -2.41
C GLN A 837 35.85 21.13 -2.01
N HIS A 838 36.04 19.88 -1.58
CA HIS A 838 37.36 19.23 -1.49
C HIS A 838 37.29 17.83 -2.10
N GLN A 839 36.94 17.75 -3.37
CA GLN A 839 37.37 16.66 -4.26
C GLN A 839 37.81 17.27 -5.59
N GLY A 840 39.09 17.66 -5.62
CA GLY A 840 39.76 18.18 -6.78
C GLY A 840 41.23 17.85 -6.68
N GLN A 841 41.56 16.56 -6.65
CA GLN A 841 42.82 15.93 -7.05
C GLN A 841 42.70 14.42 -6.78
N ASP A 842 43.30 13.62 -7.66
CA ASP A 842 43.35 12.15 -7.67
C ASP A 842 42.28 11.43 -8.52
N GLN A 843 42.20 11.83 -9.80
CA GLN A 843 41.92 10.89 -10.89
C GLN A 843 42.92 11.11 -12.02
N GLN A 844 44.13 10.57 -11.85
CA GLN A 844 45.04 10.23 -12.93
C GLN A 844 46.03 9.19 -12.41
N GLN A 845 45.60 7.93 -12.39
CA GLN A 845 46.40 6.72 -12.58
C GLN A 845 45.45 5.51 -12.44
N ASP A 846 45.80 4.43 -13.14
CA ASP A 846 45.13 3.13 -13.17
C ASP A 846 44.17 2.87 -14.35
N GLN A 847 44.73 2.99 -15.56
CA GLN A 847 44.45 2.02 -16.64
C GLN A 847 45.78 1.37 -17.04
N HIS A 848 46.14 0.26 -16.38
CA HIS A 848 46.98 -0.81 -16.92
C HIS A 848 46.97 -1.99 -15.94
N GLN A 849 47.00 -3.22 -16.49
CA GLN A 849 46.99 -4.54 -15.82
C GLN A 849 45.55 -4.97 -15.44
N ASP A 850 44.95 -6.03 -16.00
CA ASP A 850 45.46 -7.36 -16.32
C ASP A 850 44.69 -7.99 -17.49
N GLN A 851 45.39 -8.45 -18.53
CA GLN A 851 44.99 -9.62 -19.31
C GLN A 851 46.27 -10.34 -19.73
N ASP A 852 46.53 -11.50 -19.12
CA ASP A 852 47.33 -12.55 -19.73
C ASP A 852 47.03 -13.92 -19.10
N GLN A 853 47.21 -14.93 -19.94
CA GLN A 853 47.09 -16.39 -19.78
C GLN A 853 45.69 -17.00 -19.96
N ASP A 854 45.48 -18.05 -20.75
CA ASP A 854 46.26 -18.74 -21.79
C ASP A 854 45.27 -19.77 -22.35
N GLN A 855 45.03 -19.83 -23.67
CA GLN A 855 44.54 -21.04 -24.33
C GLN A 855 45.13 -21.17 -25.74
N ASP A 856 46.03 -22.14 -25.82
CA ASP A 856 46.55 -22.88 -26.95
C ASP A 856 45.73 -22.83 -28.26
N GLN A 857 46.42 -22.45 -29.35
CA GLN A 857 46.28 -23.13 -30.65
C GLN A 857 47.48 -22.79 -31.56
N ASP A 858 48.43 -23.71 -31.61
CA ASP A 858 49.47 -23.79 -32.64
C ASP A 858 48.85 -24.32 -33.94
N GLN A 859 48.89 -23.53 -35.02
CA GLN A 859 49.04 -24.06 -36.37
C GLN A 859 50.03 -23.21 -37.18
N GLU A 860 50.88 -23.95 -37.88
CA GLU A 860 52.15 -23.62 -38.52
C GLU A 860 52.02 -22.72 -39.76
N GLY A 861 53.15 -22.07 -40.09
CA GLY A 861 53.57 -21.77 -41.47
C GLY A 861 53.37 -20.31 -41.88
N GLN A 862 54.40 -19.47 -41.79
CA GLN A 862 55.53 -19.33 -42.72
C GLN A 862 55.29 -18.23 -43.77
N GLU A 863 56.31 -17.39 -43.92
CA GLU A 863 56.59 -16.46 -45.03
C GLU A 863 55.72 -15.20 -45.03
N GLY A 864 56.25 -13.97 -45.05
CA GLY A 864 57.58 -13.47 -45.37
C GLY A 864 57.40 -12.10 -46.03
N GLU A 865 58.35 -11.20 -45.75
CA GLU A 865 58.68 -10.01 -46.56
C GLU A 865 57.69 -8.82 -46.40
N ASP A 866 58.14 -7.72 -45.79
CA ASP A 866 58.91 -6.61 -46.43
C ASP A 866 57.99 -5.94 -47.47
N GLU A 867 57.61 -4.67 -47.40
CA GLU A 867 58.40 -3.43 -47.42
C GLU A 867 57.31 -2.33 -47.48
N ASP A 868 57.34 -1.35 -46.59
CA ASP A 868 57.86 0.01 -46.86
C ASP A 868 56.84 0.97 -47.49
N ASP A 869 56.87 2.15 -46.88
CA ASP A 869 56.78 3.46 -47.48
C ASP A 869 55.42 4.07 -47.85
N ASP A 870 55.12 5.06 -47.01
CA ASP A 870 55.06 6.46 -47.39
C ASP A 870 53.71 7.08 -47.79
N ASP A 871 53.41 8.04 -46.92
CA ASP A 871 53.19 9.44 -47.24
C ASP A 871 51.76 9.96 -47.42
N ASP A 872 51.58 11.03 -46.65
CA ASP A 872 50.96 12.29 -47.01
C ASP A 872 49.42 12.32 -47.00
N ASN A 873 48.87 13.05 -46.02
CA ASN A 873 48.43 14.45 -46.15
C ASN A 873 47.16 14.50 -47.02
N GLU A 874 46.05 15.10 -46.62
CA GLU A 874 45.86 16.38 -45.93
C GLU A 874 44.34 16.49 -45.72
N ASP A 875 43.91 17.19 -44.65
CA ASP A 875 42.85 18.22 -44.62
C ASP A 875 41.49 17.94 -45.34
N GLU A 876 40.32 18.06 -44.71
CA GLU A 876 39.77 18.99 -43.70
C GLU A 876 38.59 18.36 -42.95
#